data_AF-L5LDF8-F1
#
_entry.id   AF-L5LDF8-F1
#
_cell.length_a   1.000
_cell.length_b   1.000
_cell.length_c   1.000
_cell.angle_alpha   90.00
_cell.angle_beta   90.00
_cell.angle_gamma   90.00
#
_symmetry.space_group_name_H-M   'P 1'
#
loop_
_entity.id
_entity.type
_entity.pdbx_description
1 polymer ?
#
loop_
_entity_poly.entity_id
_entity_poly.type
_entity_poly.pdbx_seq_one_letter_code
_entity_poly.pdbx_strand_id
1 'polypeptide(L)'
;MPQLGLLHGRAWAALLGQLLRPPRVVCLGAAHSHSQVAEAVLASQLKPHQEKSNFILKTPKEMLTEKYGEDSGLIYDLKDQGGELLSLRYDLTVPFARYMAMNKLKKMKRYHVGKVWRRESPTIVQGRYREFCQCDFDIAGDFDPMIPDAECLKIICEILTGLQLGDFLIKVNDRRILDGMFAICGVPESKFRAICSSIDKLDKIPWKDVRHEMVTEKGLAPEVADRIGDYVQCHGGLSLVEQMFQDPRLSQSKQALEGLGDLKLLFEYLTLFGIAEKICFDLSLARGLDYYTGVIYEAVLLQNPAPAQEEPLNVGSVAAGGRYDGLVGMFNPKGHQVPCVGLSIGVERIFSIVEQRMKTFGEKIRTTETQVFVATPQKNFLQERLKLIAELWDAGIKAELLYKNNPKLLTQLHYCENMGIPLVVIIGEQELKEGVIKLRSVATREESLARLQREMLSLLEGKPALRPKVAFYDIFRLPIHFAVKMASSSGTKNLDFRRKWDKDEYEKLAEKRLTEEREKKDGKPVQPVKRELLRHRDYKVDLESKLGKTIVITKTTPQSEMGGYYCNVCDCVVKDSINFLDHINGKKHQRNLGMSMRVERSTLDQVKKRFEVNKKKMEEKQKDYDFEERMKELREEEEKAKAYKKEKQKEKKRKAEEDLTFEEDDEMAAVMGFSGFGSTKKSY
;
A
#
# COMPACT_ATOMS: atom_id res chain seq x y z
N MET A 1 1.62 52.37 -1.17
CA MET A 1 2.96 52.13 -1.75
C MET A 1 3.95 52.01 -0.59
N PRO A 2 5.08 51.29 -0.73
CA PRO A 2 5.33 49.96 -1.32
C PRO A 2 6.12 49.09 -0.27
N GLN A 3 6.32 47.78 -0.36
CA GLN A 3 7.17 47.03 -1.27
C GLN A 3 7.04 45.55 -0.90
N LEU A 4 6.76 44.68 -1.86
CA LEU A 4 7.39 43.36 -1.96
C LEU A 4 7.09 42.84 -3.36
N GLY A 5 8.05 43.09 -4.25
CA GLY A 5 7.99 42.74 -5.65
C GLY A 5 8.23 41.25 -5.90
N LEU A 6 7.55 40.77 -6.94
CA LEU A 6 8.10 39.91 -8.00
C LEU A 6 8.98 38.72 -7.53
N LEU A 7 8.35 37.71 -6.94
CA LEU A 7 8.91 36.35 -7.00
C LEU A 7 8.57 35.71 -8.35
N HIS A 8 9.62 35.46 -9.14
CA HIS A 8 9.58 34.83 -10.46
C HIS A 8 8.83 33.49 -10.44
N GLY A 9 8.04 33.21 -11.49
CA GLY A 9 7.21 32.00 -11.64
C GLY A 9 7.92 30.64 -11.52
N ARG A 10 9.26 30.60 -11.48
CA ARG A 10 10.03 29.39 -11.16
C ARG A 10 10.01 29.02 -9.68
N ALA A 11 9.86 30.00 -8.78
CA ALA A 11 9.73 29.75 -7.34
C ALA A 11 8.38 29.10 -7.00
N TRP A 12 7.30 29.49 -7.69
CA TRP A 12 6.00 28.84 -7.57
C TRP A 12 6.01 27.39 -8.05
N ALA A 13 6.69 27.09 -9.16
CA ALA A 13 6.83 25.71 -9.66
C ALA A 13 7.67 24.82 -8.72
N ALA A 14 8.69 25.35 -8.05
CA ALA A 14 9.48 24.59 -7.07
C ALA A 14 8.71 24.35 -5.76
N LEU A 15 7.91 25.33 -5.31
CA LEU A 15 7.04 25.19 -4.14
C LEU A 15 5.89 24.22 -4.41
N LEU A 16 5.22 24.32 -5.57
CA LEU A 16 4.22 23.33 -5.99
C LEU A 16 4.83 21.95 -6.22
N GLY A 17 6.05 21.83 -6.73
CA GLY A 17 6.73 20.54 -6.90
C GLY A 17 7.12 19.85 -5.58
N GLN A 18 7.32 20.63 -4.50
CA GLN A 18 7.51 20.09 -3.14
C GLN A 18 6.17 19.84 -2.41
N LEU A 19 5.12 20.60 -2.74
CA LEU A 19 3.75 20.44 -2.20
C LEU A 19 2.93 19.35 -2.92
N LEU A 20 3.21 19.05 -4.20
CA LEU A 20 2.60 18.00 -5.01
C LEU A 20 3.29 16.65 -4.83
N ARG A 21 4.21 16.51 -3.87
CA ARG A 21 4.61 15.19 -3.42
C ARG A 21 3.46 14.63 -2.58
N PRO A 22 2.80 13.54 -3.00
CA PRO A 22 1.99 12.77 -2.06
C PRO A 22 2.81 12.53 -0.79
N PRO A 23 2.19 12.55 0.41
CA PRO A 23 2.89 12.17 1.64
C PRO A 23 3.58 10.83 1.39
N ARG A 24 4.83 10.69 1.88
CA ARG A 24 5.95 9.80 1.45
C ARG A 24 5.68 8.36 0.91
N VAL A 25 4.45 7.87 0.81
CA VAL A 25 4.04 6.52 0.32
C VAL A 25 2.68 6.51 -0.44
N VAL A 26 2.05 7.64 -0.81
CA VAL A 26 0.75 7.59 -1.54
C VAL A 26 0.97 7.47 -3.06
N CYS A 27 0.66 6.30 -3.63
CA CYS A 27 0.73 6.04 -5.09
C CYS A 27 -0.50 6.62 -5.81
N LEU A 28 -0.45 7.89 -6.21
CA LEU A 28 -1.55 8.54 -6.95
C LEU A 28 -1.75 8.02 -8.38
N GLY A 29 -0.67 7.58 -9.06
CA GLY A 29 -0.70 7.23 -10.48
C GLY A 29 -1.36 5.87 -10.81
N ALA A 30 -1.41 4.96 -9.83
CA ALA A 30 -1.99 3.63 -9.99
C ALA A 30 -3.43 3.55 -9.44
N ALA A 31 -3.81 4.50 -8.57
CA ALA A 31 -5.07 4.48 -7.83
C ALA A 31 -6.35 4.50 -8.71
N HIS A 32 -6.32 5.12 -9.89
CA HIS A 32 -7.50 5.19 -10.77
C HIS A 32 -7.83 3.84 -11.43
N SER A 33 -6.83 3.13 -11.97
CA SER A 33 -7.04 1.81 -12.57
C SER A 33 -7.33 0.74 -11.52
N HIS A 34 -6.70 0.82 -10.33
CA HIS A 34 -6.93 -0.15 -9.25
C HIS A 34 -8.31 0.03 -8.58
N SER A 35 -8.79 1.27 -8.39
CA SER A 35 -10.11 1.54 -7.79
C SER A 35 -11.25 1.05 -8.67
N GLN A 36 -11.17 1.22 -10.00
CA GLN A 36 -12.23 0.80 -10.91
C GLN A 36 -12.37 -0.73 -11.00
N VAL A 37 -11.25 -1.46 -10.95
CA VAL A 37 -11.26 -2.93 -10.90
C VAL A 37 -11.81 -3.43 -9.55
N ALA A 38 -11.48 -2.75 -8.44
CA ALA A 38 -12.06 -3.02 -7.11
C ALA A 38 -13.57 -2.95 -7.13
N GLU A 39 -14.05 -1.80 -7.60
CA GLU A 39 -15.44 -1.42 -7.55
C GLU A 39 -16.23 -2.27 -8.54
N ALA A 40 -15.72 -2.54 -9.74
CA ALA A 40 -16.39 -3.40 -10.70
C ALA A 40 -16.48 -4.87 -10.24
N VAL A 41 -15.42 -5.42 -9.65
CA VAL A 41 -15.41 -6.83 -9.22
C VAL A 41 -16.24 -7.01 -7.95
N LEU A 42 -16.04 -6.17 -6.93
CA LEU A 42 -16.79 -6.27 -5.67
C LEU A 42 -18.24 -5.83 -5.84
N ALA A 43 -18.52 -4.73 -6.57
CA ALA A 43 -19.89 -4.28 -6.83
C ALA A 43 -20.60 -5.09 -7.91
N SER A 44 -19.98 -6.09 -8.55
CA SER A 44 -20.70 -7.09 -9.37
C SER A 44 -21.17 -8.29 -8.55
N GLN A 45 -20.39 -8.70 -7.55
CA GLN A 45 -20.70 -9.83 -6.66
C GLN A 45 -21.58 -9.41 -5.47
N LEU A 46 -21.48 -8.15 -5.00
CA LEU A 46 -22.24 -7.60 -3.88
C LEU A 46 -23.54 -6.87 -4.29
N LYS A 47 -23.90 -6.86 -5.59
CA LYS A 47 -25.14 -6.25 -6.12
C LYS A 47 -26.44 -6.55 -5.36
N PRO A 48 -26.67 -7.74 -4.78
CA PRO A 48 -27.91 -7.99 -4.03
C PRO A 48 -27.98 -7.25 -2.67
N HIS A 49 -26.92 -6.59 -2.21
CA HIS A 49 -26.87 -5.92 -0.91
C HIS A 49 -26.95 -4.38 -1.05
N GLN A 50 -27.43 -3.68 -0.02
CA GLN A 50 -27.58 -2.21 -0.07
C GLN A 50 -26.24 -1.50 0.11
N GLU A 51 -25.77 -0.81 -0.93
CA GLU A 51 -24.70 0.19 -0.81
C GLU A 51 -25.22 1.41 -0.06
N LYS A 52 -24.45 1.91 0.91
CA LYS A 52 -24.68 3.26 1.43
C LYS A 52 -23.38 4.05 1.36
N SER A 53 -23.36 4.98 0.41
CA SER A 53 -22.41 6.08 0.41
C SER A 53 -22.78 7.05 1.54
N ASN A 54 -21.78 7.63 2.21
CA ASN A 54 -21.88 8.63 3.28
C ASN A 54 -21.78 8.10 4.71
N PHE A 55 -20.63 7.49 5.03
CA PHE A 55 -20.12 7.46 6.39
C PHE A 55 -18.99 8.48 6.53
N ILE A 56 -19.13 9.39 7.51
CA ILE A 56 -18.24 10.52 7.76
C ILE A 56 -16.79 10.02 7.89
N LEU A 57 -15.90 10.48 7.01
CA LEU A 57 -14.46 10.14 6.98
C LEU A 57 -13.71 10.52 8.28
N LYS A 58 -14.22 11.54 8.97
CA LYS A 58 -13.62 12.11 10.18
C LYS A 58 -14.37 11.62 11.41
N THR A 59 -13.63 11.07 12.36
CA THR A 59 -14.12 10.58 13.64
C THR A 59 -13.46 11.37 14.76
N PRO A 60 -14.20 11.78 15.82
CA PRO A 60 -13.60 12.38 17.00
C PRO A 60 -12.50 11.49 17.58
N LYS A 61 -11.38 12.08 17.99
CA LYS A 61 -10.19 11.35 18.44
C LYS A 61 -10.46 10.46 19.66
N GLU A 62 -11.15 11.01 20.66
CA GLU A 62 -11.51 10.32 21.91
C GLU A 62 -12.24 8.99 21.65
N MET A 63 -13.03 8.93 20.59
CA MET A 63 -13.82 7.76 20.23
C MET A 63 -13.00 6.60 19.65
N LEU A 64 -11.80 6.89 19.11
CA LEU A 64 -10.94 5.88 18.48
C LEU A 64 -9.85 5.40 19.44
N THR A 65 -9.33 6.26 20.32
CA THR A 65 -8.17 5.94 21.17
C THR A 65 -8.39 4.79 22.14
N GLU A 66 -9.61 4.57 22.63
CA GLU A 66 -9.89 3.52 23.63
C GLU A 66 -10.20 2.14 23.02
N LYS A 67 -10.45 2.04 21.70
CA LYS A 67 -11.08 0.85 21.10
C LYS A 67 -10.13 -0.13 20.42
N TYR A 68 -8.92 0.32 20.09
CA TYR A 68 -7.94 -0.49 19.32
C TYR A 68 -6.77 -1.01 20.18
N GLY A 69 -6.81 -0.87 21.51
CA GLY A 69 -5.75 -1.38 22.38
C GLY A 69 -4.36 -0.85 22.01
N GLU A 70 -3.40 -1.75 21.79
CA GLU A 70 -2.02 -1.43 21.36
C GLU A 70 -1.94 -0.76 19.97
N ASP A 71 -2.91 -1.03 19.09
CA ASP A 71 -2.96 -0.47 17.73
C ASP A 71 -3.43 1.00 17.70
N SER A 72 -3.91 1.53 18.82
CA SER A 72 -4.28 2.95 18.96
C SER A 72 -3.12 3.91 18.66
N GLY A 73 -1.87 3.49 18.91
CA GLY A 73 -0.65 4.26 18.59
C GLY A 73 -0.40 4.45 17.09
N LEU A 74 -1.10 3.68 16.24
CA LEU A 74 -0.94 3.70 14.78
C LEU A 74 -1.97 4.59 14.08
N ILE A 75 -2.78 5.36 14.83
CA ILE A 75 -3.81 6.23 14.27
C ILE A 75 -3.22 7.55 13.75
N TYR A 76 -3.80 8.07 12.68
CA TYR A 76 -3.51 9.40 12.17
C TYR A 76 -4.38 10.47 12.83
N ASP A 77 -3.75 11.30 13.66
CA ASP A 77 -4.40 12.46 14.26
C ASP A 77 -4.28 13.70 13.35
N LEU A 78 -5.35 14.48 13.27
CA LEU A 78 -5.31 15.79 12.63
C LEU A 78 -4.71 16.82 13.59
N LYS A 79 -4.03 17.81 13.02
CA LYS A 79 -3.52 18.95 13.79
C LYS A 79 -4.68 19.73 14.39
N ASP A 80 -4.57 20.09 15.66
CA ASP A 80 -5.51 20.99 16.31
C ASP A 80 -5.51 22.37 15.61
N GLN A 81 -6.70 22.80 15.21
CA GLN A 81 -6.97 24.08 14.56
C GLN A 81 -7.98 24.92 15.36
N GLY A 82 -8.17 24.62 16.66
CA GLY A 82 -9.10 25.31 17.54
C GLY A 82 -10.54 24.77 17.49
N GLY A 83 -10.72 23.58 16.91
CA GLY A 83 -12.00 22.88 16.85
C GLY A 83 -11.95 21.53 17.57
N GLU A 84 -12.81 20.60 17.16
CA GLU A 84 -12.77 19.23 17.70
C GLU A 84 -11.49 18.50 17.30
N LEU A 85 -10.95 17.69 18.22
CA LEU A 85 -9.84 16.80 17.92
C LEU A 85 -10.35 15.65 17.06
N LEU A 86 -9.83 15.55 15.84
CA LEU A 86 -10.26 14.55 14.86
C LEU A 86 -9.11 13.60 14.54
N SER A 87 -9.45 12.35 14.28
CA SER A 87 -8.52 11.34 13.76
C SER A 87 -9.13 10.66 12.54
N LEU A 88 -8.25 10.21 11.64
CA LEU A 88 -8.67 9.39 10.49
C LEU A 88 -9.04 7.99 10.96
N ARG A 89 -10.08 7.43 10.33
CA ARG A 89 -10.56 6.08 10.64
C ARG A 89 -9.48 5.02 10.35
N TYR A 90 -9.26 4.15 11.33
CA TYR A 90 -8.33 3.02 11.27
C TYR A 90 -8.94 1.81 10.55
N ASP A 91 -10.25 1.61 10.70
CA ASP A 91 -11.08 0.61 10.05
C ASP A 91 -12.46 1.17 9.62
N LEU A 92 -13.34 0.33 9.07
CA LEU A 92 -14.74 0.67 8.78
C LEU A 92 -15.73 0.13 9.83
N THR A 93 -15.32 -0.83 10.65
CA THR A 93 -16.12 -1.45 11.73
C THR A 93 -16.48 -0.48 12.85
N VAL A 94 -15.52 0.27 13.39
CA VAL A 94 -15.78 1.24 14.48
C VAL A 94 -16.68 2.39 14.02
N PRO A 95 -16.47 3.00 12.82
CA PRO A 95 -17.45 3.93 12.25
C PRO A 95 -18.86 3.36 12.09
N PHE A 96 -18.98 2.07 11.75
CA PHE A 96 -20.28 1.40 11.64
C PHE A 96 -20.96 1.21 13.00
N ALA A 97 -20.24 0.75 14.03
CA ALA A 97 -20.78 0.64 15.37
C ALA A 97 -21.28 2.00 15.90
N ARG A 98 -20.54 3.08 15.62
CA ARG A 98 -20.97 4.46 15.93
C ARG A 98 -22.28 4.81 15.22
N TYR A 99 -22.40 4.51 13.93
CA TYR A 99 -23.61 4.81 13.15
C TYR A 99 -24.84 4.05 13.66
N MET A 100 -24.67 2.77 14.01
CA MET A 100 -25.74 1.97 14.62
C MET A 100 -26.23 2.61 15.91
N ALA A 101 -25.30 3.03 16.79
CA ALA A 101 -25.63 3.69 18.04
C ALA A 101 -26.28 5.08 17.85
N MET A 102 -25.71 5.93 16.99
CA MET A 102 -26.22 7.29 16.72
C MET A 102 -27.63 7.27 16.13
N ASN A 103 -27.89 6.36 15.19
CA ASN A 103 -29.20 6.22 14.56
C ASN A 103 -30.16 5.30 15.33
N LYS A 104 -29.73 4.75 16.47
CA LYS A 104 -30.51 3.83 17.31
C LYS A 104 -31.06 2.62 16.52
N LEU A 105 -30.28 2.13 15.56
CA LEU A 105 -30.65 0.97 14.75
C LEU A 105 -30.37 -0.31 15.54
N LYS A 106 -31.29 -1.28 15.42
CA LYS A 106 -31.15 -2.60 16.06
C LYS A 106 -30.77 -3.71 15.08
N LYS A 107 -31.15 -3.56 13.81
CA LYS A 107 -30.90 -4.55 12.77
C LYS A 107 -30.46 -3.85 11.49
N MET A 108 -29.38 -4.31 10.89
CA MET A 108 -28.87 -3.80 9.62
C MET A 108 -27.94 -4.83 8.98
N LYS A 109 -28.09 -5.05 7.68
CA LYS A 109 -27.13 -5.80 6.85
C LYS A 109 -26.58 -4.86 5.81
N ARG A 110 -25.26 -4.67 5.76
CA ARG A 110 -24.62 -3.66 4.90
C ARG A 110 -23.24 -4.10 4.42
N TYR A 111 -22.82 -3.56 3.27
CA TYR A 111 -21.41 -3.51 2.91
C TYR A 111 -20.92 -2.07 2.86
N HIS A 112 -19.62 -1.87 3.03
CA HIS A 112 -18.96 -0.59 2.94
C HIS A 112 -17.58 -0.77 2.31
N VAL A 113 -17.37 -0.14 1.17
CA VAL A 113 -16.06 -0.06 0.53
C VAL A 113 -15.49 1.33 0.81
N GLY A 114 -14.32 1.39 1.42
CA GLY A 114 -13.75 2.65 1.85
C GLY A 114 -12.26 2.59 2.14
N LYS A 115 -11.60 3.73 1.94
CA LYS A 115 -10.21 3.90 2.34
C LYS A 115 -10.06 4.03 3.85
N VAL A 116 -8.99 3.45 4.38
CA VAL A 116 -8.59 3.52 5.78
C VAL A 116 -7.12 3.90 5.91
N TRP A 117 -6.73 4.40 7.08
CA TRP A 117 -5.38 4.92 7.31
C TRP A 117 -4.73 4.30 8.55
N ARG A 118 -3.56 3.69 8.37
CA ARG A 118 -2.78 3.09 9.44
C ARG A 118 -1.33 3.52 9.35
N ARG A 119 -0.73 3.94 10.46
CA ARG A 119 0.68 4.38 10.54
C ARG A 119 1.64 3.20 10.65
N GLU A 120 1.32 2.07 10.03
CA GLU A 120 2.20 0.91 9.99
C GLU A 120 3.50 1.21 9.21
N SER A 121 4.53 0.41 9.49
CA SER A 121 5.78 0.39 8.75
C SER A 121 5.51 -0.23 7.36
N PRO A 122 5.60 0.55 6.27
CA PRO A 122 5.17 0.08 4.96
C PRO A 122 6.11 -1.01 4.46
N THR A 123 5.55 -2.14 4.02
CA THR A 123 6.29 -3.18 3.30
C THR A 123 5.73 -3.22 1.89
N ILE A 124 6.33 -2.43 1.00
CA ILE A 124 5.86 -2.21 -0.38
C ILE A 124 5.76 -3.54 -1.15
N VAL A 125 6.69 -4.47 -0.91
CA VAL A 125 6.74 -5.79 -1.55
C VAL A 125 5.55 -6.67 -1.15
N GLN A 126 4.95 -6.44 0.02
CA GLN A 126 3.82 -7.22 0.55
C GLN A 126 2.47 -6.50 0.39
N GLY A 127 2.43 -5.34 -0.31
CA GLY A 127 1.19 -4.57 -0.48
C GLY A 127 0.68 -3.90 0.80
N ARG A 128 1.53 -3.68 1.81
CA ARG A 128 1.16 -2.97 3.05
C ARG A 128 1.47 -1.48 2.94
N TYR A 129 0.41 -0.70 2.75
CA TYR A 129 0.44 0.75 2.64
C TYR A 129 -0.15 1.41 3.88
N ARG A 130 0.10 2.72 4.02
CA ARG A 130 -0.48 3.53 5.09
C ARG A 130 -1.89 4.03 4.80
N GLU A 131 -2.25 4.03 3.52
CA GLU A 131 -3.60 4.26 3.00
C GLU A 131 -3.93 3.07 2.11
N PHE A 132 -5.03 2.37 2.38
CA PHE A 132 -5.48 1.25 1.56
C PHE A 132 -7.01 1.12 1.62
N CYS A 133 -7.58 0.40 0.66
CA CYS A 133 -9.01 0.15 0.60
C CYS A 133 -9.38 -1.10 1.40
N GLN A 134 -10.43 -0.99 2.22
CA GLN A 134 -11.11 -2.12 2.84
C GLN A 134 -12.50 -2.28 2.24
N CYS A 135 -12.93 -3.54 2.13
CA CYS A 135 -14.28 -3.90 1.72
C CYS A 135 -14.90 -4.72 2.85
N ASP A 136 -15.74 -4.06 3.65
CA ASP A 136 -16.35 -4.66 4.83
C ASP A 136 -17.80 -5.04 4.54
N PHE A 137 -18.22 -6.20 5.02
CA PHE A 137 -19.61 -6.63 5.03
C PHE A 137 -19.99 -7.06 6.43
N ASP A 138 -21.10 -6.53 6.95
CA ASP A 138 -21.50 -6.70 8.33
C ASP A 138 -23.01 -6.94 8.46
N ILE A 139 -23.34 -7.88 9.34
CA ILE A 139 -24.69 -8.22 9.77
C ILE A 139 -24.80 -7.85 11.24
N ALA A 140 -25.60 -6.84 11.52
CA ALA A 140 -25.93 -6.40 12.86
C ALA A 140 -27.37 -6.76 13.19
N GLY A 141 -27.59 -7.36 14.36
CA GLY A 141 -28.90 -7.68 14.89
C GLY A 141 -28.92 -8.95 15.71
N ASP A 142 -29.98 -9.08 16.49
CA ASP A 142 -30.28 -10.28 17.25
C ASP A 142 -30.98 -11.32 16.35
N PHE A 143 -30.33 -12.47 16.20
CA PHE A 143 -30.66 -13.58 15.31
C PHE A 143 -30.28 -14.91 15.97
N ASP A 144 -30.81 -16.01 15.44
CA ASP A 144 -30.48 -17.35 15.92
C ASP A 144 -28.98 -17.67 15.73
N PRO A 145 -28.39 -18.50 16.61
CA PRO A 145 -26.95 -18.72 16.66
C PRO A 145 -26.36 -19.20 15.33
N MET A 146 -25.17 -18.69 15.01
CA MET A 146 -24.29 -19.14 13.92
C MET A 146 -24.80 -19.03 12.48
N ILE A 147 -26.07 -18.68 12.25
CA ILE A 147 -26.61 -18.46 10.91
C ILE A 147 -25.92 -17.29 10.18
N PRO A 148 -25.86 -16.06 10.76
CA PRO A 148 -25.20 -14.95 10.07
C PRO A 148 -23.68 -15.14 9.97
N ASP A 149 -23.08 -15.85 10.94
CA ASP A 149 -21.66 -16.20 10.94
C ASP A 149 -21.31 -17.14 9.77
N ALA A 150 -22.17 -18.14 9.51
CA ALA A 150 -22.05 -19.02 8.37
C ALA A 150 -22.24 -18.27 7.03
N GLU A 151 -23.18 -17.32 6.96
CA GLU A 151 -23.39 -16.45 5.78
C GLU A 151 -22.11 -15.65 5.45
N CYS A 152 -21.45 -15.08 6.46
CA CYS A 152 -20.20 -14.35 6.27
C CYS A 152 -19.09 -15.23 5.67
N LEU A 153 -18.90 -16.45 6.18
CA LEU A 153 -17.92 -17.40 5.63
C LEU A 153 -18.25 -17.83 4.20
N LYS A 154 -19.54 -17.99 3.89
CA LYS A 154 -20.01 -18.29 2.53
C LYS A 154 -19.70 -17.15 1.56
N ILE A 155 -19.92 -15.90 1.96
CA ILE A 155 -19.59 -14.71 1.15
C ILE A 155 -18.08 -14.64 0.89
N ILE A 156 -17.22 -14.90 1.88
CA ILE A 156 -15.76 -14.95 1.68
C ILE A 156 -15.40 -16.01 0.63
N CYS A 157 -15.95 -17.21 0.77
CA CYS A 157 -15.69 -18.32 -0.16
C CYS A 157 -16.13 -17.96 -1.58
N GLU A 158 -17.33 -17.40 -1.76
CA GLU A 158 -17.84 -17.00 -3.08
C GLU A 158 -16.98 -15.91 -3.74
N ILE A 159 -16.55 -14.92 -2.96
CA ILE A 159 -15.71 -13.84 -3.47
C ILE A 159 -14.33 -14.37 -3.88
N LEU A 160 -13.67 -15.17 -3.03
CA LEU A 160 -12.35 -15.71 -3.32
C LEU A 160 -12.38 -16.71 -4.49
N THR A 161 -13.40 -17.57 -4.58
CA THR A 161 -13.62 -18.47 -5.72
C THR A 161 -13.92 -17.69 -7.00
N GLY A 162 -14.78 -16.66 -6.93
CA GLY A 162 -15.13 -15.80 -8.07
C GLY A 162 -13.95 -14.99 -8.61
N LEU A 163 -13.02 -14.60 -7.73
CA LEU A 163 -11.77 -13.91 -8.09
C LEU A 163 -10.71 -14.84 -8.68
N GLN A 164 -10.88 -16.17 -8.55
CA GLN A 164 -9.98 -17.20 -9.09
C GLN A 164 -8.51 -17.00 -8.70
N LEU A 165 -8.25 -16.59 -7.44
CA LEU A 165 -6.91 -16.27 -6.93
C LEU A 165 -6.04 -17.49 -6.65
N GLY A 166 -6.43 -18.67 -7.12
CA GLY A 166 -5.81 -19.94 -6.76
C GLY A 166 -6.57 -20.62 -5.64
N ASP A 167 -5.95 -21.61 -5.02
CA ASP A 167 -6.55 -22.29 -3.88
C ASP A 167 -6.42 -21.46 -2.60
N PHE A 168 -7.34 -21.63 -1.67
CA PHE A 168 -7.38 -20.86 -0.43
C PHE A 168 -7.94 -21.70 0.71
N LEU A 169 -7.58 -21.31 1.93
CA LEU A 169 -8.04 -21.91 3.17
C LEU A 169 -8.55 -20.81 4.10
N ILE A 170 -9.70 -21.04 4.72
CA ILE A 170 -10.23 -20.14 5.74
C ILE A 170 -9.99 -20.78 7.10
N LYS A 171 -9.08 -20.19 7.86
CA LYS A 171 -8.85 -20.53 9.26
C LYS A 171 -9.98 -19.95 10.10
N VAL A 172 -10.53 -20.74 11.02
CA VAL A 172 -11.60 -20.34 11.94
C VAL A 172 -11.19 -20.70 13.36
N ASN A 173 -11.51 -19.84 14.31
CA ASN A 173 -11.40 -20.08 15.74
C ASN A 173 -12.48 -19.30 16.49
N ASP A 174 -12.56 -19.42 17.82
CA ASP A 174 -13.46 -18.64 18.65
C ASP A 174 -12.71 -18.04 19.84
N ARG A 175 -13.00 -16.77 20.17
CA ARG A 175 -12.34 -16.07 21.26
C ARG A 175 -12.56 -16.74 22.62
N ARG A 176 -13.76 -17.28 22.87
CA ARG A 176 -14.10 -17.96 24.13
C ARG A 176 -13.31 -19.27 24.30
N ILE A 177 -12.97 -19.94 23.19
CA ILE A 177 -12.11 -21.12 23.21
C ILE A 177 -10.69 -20.73 23.60
N LEU A 178 -10.15 -19.64 23.04
CA LEU A 178 -8.83 -19.12 23.42
C LEU A 178 -8.79 -18.70 24.90
N ASP A 179 -9.80 -17.95 25.35
CA ASP A 179 -9.95 -17.49 26.73
C ASP A 179 -9.99 -18.68 27.70
N GLY A 180 -10.84 -19.67 27.41
CA GLY A 180 -10.96 -20.88 28.21
C GLY A 180 -9.68 -21.74 28.19
N MET A 181 -9.06 -21.92 27.03
CA MET A 181 -7.83 -22.70 26.88
C MET A 181 -6.69 -22.11 27.71
N PHE A 182 -6.49 -20.79 27.68
CA PHE A 182 -5.46 -20.14 28.48
C PHE A 182 -5.73 -20.20 29.98
N ALA A 183 -7.00 -20.06 30.39
CA ALA A 183 -7.39 -20.23 31.79
C ALA A 183 -7.03 -21.62 32.31
N ILE A 184 -7.34 -22.67 31.52
CA ILE A 184 -7.03 -24.07 31.88
C ILE A 184 -5.53 -24.34 31.85
N CYS A 185 -4.78 -23.74 30.92
CA CYS A 185 -3.33 -23.88 30.87
C CYS A 185 -2.64 -23.20 32.06
N GLY A 186 -3.29 -22.27 32.75
CA GLY A 186 -2.76 -21.53 33.89
C GLY A 186 -2.10 -20.21 33.51
N VAL A 187 -2.55 -19.57 32.42
CA VAL A 187 -2.06 -18.24 32.03
C VAL A 187 -2.73 -17.18 32.91
N PRO A 188 -1.96 -16.28 33.54
CA PRO A 188 -2.53 -15.15 34.27
C PRO A 188 -3.31 -14.20 33.34
N GLU A 189 -4.47 -13.72 33.77
CA GLU A 189 -5.30 -12.77 32.99
C GLU A 189 -4.53 -11.50 32.57
N SER A 190 -3.64 -11.01 33.43
CA SER A 190 -2.80 -9.84 33.13
C SER A 190 -1.86 -10.04 31.95
N LYS A 191 -1.48 -11.29 31.64
CA LYS A 191 -0.58 -11.64 30.54
C LYS A 191 -1.32 -12.14 29.30
N PHE A 192 -2.66 -12.22 29.35
CA PHE A 192 -3.48 -12.77 28.28
C PHE A 192 -3.15 -12.18 26.91
N ARG A 193 -3.20 -10.85 26.80
CA ARG A 193 -2.92 -10.12 25.54
C ARG A 193 -1.51 -10.34 25.03
N ALA A 194 -0.54 -10.31 25.95
CA ALA A 194 0.85 -10.56 25.62
C ALA A 194 1.00 -11.97 25.03
N ILE A 195 0.38 -12.99 25.62
CA ILE A 195 0.46 -14.37 25.11
C ILE A 195 -0.26 -14.54 23.76
N CYS A 196 -1.44 -13.96 23.55
CA CYS A 196 -2.10 -13.91 22.24
C CYS A 196 -1.17 -13.35 21.15
N SER A 197 -0.47 -12.25 21.45
CA SER A 197 0.49 -11.62 20.54
C SER A 197 1.70 -12.51 20.20
N SER A 198 2.14 -13.39 21.11
CA SER A 198 3.16 -14.40 20.78
C SER A 198 2.61 -15.48 19.86
N ILE A 199 1.41 -15.98 20.14
CA ILE A 199 0.80 -17.08 19.39
C ILE A 199 0.46 -16.66 17.96
N ASP A 200 0.04 -15.41 17.74
CA ASP A 200 -0.15 -14.87 16.38
C ASP A 200 1.11 -14.96 15.49
N LYS A 201 2.29 -14.92 16.10
CA LYS A 201 3.55 -15.03 15.35
C LYS A 201 3.81 -16.44 14.83
N LEU A 202 3.05 -17.45 15.27
CA LEU A 202 3.24 -18.84 14.88
C LEU A 202 3.04 -19.08 13.37
N ASP A 203 2.27 -18.22 12.69
CA ASP A 203 2.15 -18.23 11.23
C ASP A 203 3.49 -17.92 10.51
N LYS A 204 4.42 -17.25 11.19
CA LYS A 204 5.67 -16.73 10.61
C LYS A 204 6.92 -17.34 11.24
N ILE A 205 6.82 -17.77 12.48
CA ILE A 205 7.94 -18.18 13.32
C ILE A 205 7.62 -19.57 13.88
N PRO A 206 8.57 -20.52 13.91
CA PRO A 206 8.31 -21.86 14.44
C PRO A 206 8.00 -21.83 15.95
N TRP A 207 7.26 -22.84 16.42
CA TRP A 207 6.84 -22.98 17.82
C TRP A 207 7.98 -22.84 18.83
N LYS A 208 9.18 -23.35 18.52
CA LYS A 208 10.33 -23.30 19.43
C LYS A 208 10.70 -21.87 19.81
N ASP A 209 10.65 -20.95 18.86
CA ASP A 209 11.01 -19.55 19.08
C ASP A 209 9.85 -18.81 19.76
N VAL A 210 8.60 -19.12 19.38
CA VAL A 210 7.40 -18.58 20.07
C VAL A 210 7.39 -18.99 21.54
N ARG A 211 7.70 -20.25 21.84
CA ARG A 211 7.88 -20.76 23.20
C ARG A 211 8.98 -20.02 23.94
N HIS A 212 10.12 -19.79 23.29
CA HIS A 212 11.23 -19.04 23.90
C HIS A 212 10.84 -17.60 24.25
N GLU A 213 10.09 -16.92 23.37
CA GLU A 213 9.54 -15.57 23.61
C GLU A 213 8.59 -15.56 24.82
N MET A 214 7.65 -16.51 24.90
CA MET A 214 6.69 -16.59 25.99
C MET A 214 7.35 -16.82 27.35
N VAL A 215 8.38 -17.67 27.40
CA VAL A 215 9.09 -17.98 28.64
C VAL A 215 10.05 -16.85 29.04
N THR A 216 10.86 -16.38 28.10
CA THR A 216 11.99 -15.48 28.41
C THR A 216 11.56 -14.02 28.48
N GLU A 217 10.77 -13.54 27.51
CA GLU A 217 10.38 -12.14 27.44
C GLU A 217 9.11 -11.86 28.24
N LYS A 218 8.13 -12.77 28.17
CA LYS A 218 6.83 -12.59 28.83
C LYS A 218 6.76 -13.23 30.21
N GLY A 219 7.80 -13.98 30.61
CA GLY A 219 7.93 -14.56 31.94
C GLY A 219 6.83 -15.58 32.27
N LEU A 220 6.44 -16.40 31.30
CA LEU A 220 5.51 -17.51 31.50
C LEU A 220 6.27 -18.76 31.96
N ALA A 221 5.65 -19.56 32.83
CA ALA A 221 6.27 -20.82 33.26
C ALA A 221 6.42 -21.78 32.06
N PRO A 222 7.57 -22.47 31.91
CA PRO A 222 7.81 -23.38 30.79
C PRO A 222 6.72 -24.44 30.62
N GLU A 223 6.19 -24.97 31.73
CA GLU A 223 5.15 -26.00 31.75
C GLU A 223 3.81 -25.47 31.24
N VAL A 224 3.51 -24.19 31.47
CA VAL A 224 2.32 -23.52 30.93
C VAL A 224 2.49 -23.34 29.42
N ALA A 225 3.67 -22.91 28.97
CA ALA A 225 3.96 -22.76 27.54
C ALA A 225 3.85 -24.10 26.79
N ASP A 226 4.35 -25.19 27.38
CA ASP A 226 4.24 -26.53 26.79
C ASP A 226 2.78 -26.99 26.67
N ARG A 227 1.97 -26.78 27.71
CA ARG A 227 0.52 -27.07 27.66
C ARG A 227 -0.21 -26.28 26.57
N ILE A 228 0.15 -25.01 26.37
CA ILE A 228 -0.40 -24.19 25.28
C ILE A 228 -0.02 -24.80 23.93
N GLY A 229 1.22 -25.28 23.80
CA GLY A 229 1.74 -25.91 22.59
C GLY A 229 0.94 -27.13 22.14
N ASP A 230 0.52 -27.96 23.10
CA ASP A 230 -0.30 -29.15 22.83
C ASP A 230 -1.60 -28.81 22.09
N TYR A 231 -2.20 -27.64 22.36
CA TYR A 231 -3.43 -27.20 21.73
C TYR A 231 -3.19 -26.36 20.48
N VAL A 232 -2.29 -25.39 20.55
CA VAL A 232 -2.05 -24.39 19.50
C VAL A 232 -1.48 -25.03 18.22
N GLN A 233 -0.85 -26.20 18.32
CA GLN A 233 -0.37 -26.95 17.16
C GLN A 233 -1.47 -27.79 16.48
N CYS A 234 -2.65 -27.91 17.08
CA CYS A 234 -3.76 -28.65 16.48
C CYS A 234 -4.52 -27.78 15.47
N HIS A 235 -4.67 -28.31 14.26
CA HIS A 235 -5.53 -27.74 13.23
C HIS A 235 -6.24 -28.87 12.47
N GLY A 236 -7.49 -28.65 12.05
CA GLY A 236 -8.31 -29.69 11.45
C GLY A 236 -9.70 -29.25 11.04
N GLY A 237 -10.59 -30.19 10.74
CA GLY A 237 -11.98 -29.93 10.42
C GLY A 237 -12.91 -30.21 11.61
N LEU A 238 -14.13 -30.66 11.29
CA LEU A 238 -15.14 -31.04 12.29
C LEU A 238 -14.64 -32.12 13.28
N SER A 239 -13.81 -33.06 12.83
CA SER A 239 -13.25 -34.11 13.69
C SER A 239 -12.41 -33.55 14.84
N LEU A 240 -11.70 -32.44 14.62
CA LEU A 240 -10.92 -31.78 15.67
C LEU A 240 -11.84 -31.11 16.69
N VAL A 241 -12.95 -30.51 16.26
CA VAL A 241 -13.96 -29.92 17.16
C VAL A 241 -14.53 -31.01 18.08
N GLU A 242 -14.85 -32.18 17.55
CA GLU A 242 -15.33 -33.33 18.34
C GLU A 242 -14.27 -33.86 19.31
N GLN A 243 -13.01 -33.95 18.87
CA GLN A 243 -11.89 -34.34 19.74
C GLN A 243 -11.71 -33.34 20.89
N MET A 244 -11.77 -32.04 20.62
CA MET A 244 -11.66 -31.00 21.64
C MET A 244 -12.87 -31.01 22.59
N PHE A 245 -14.05 -31.39 22.12
CA PHE A 245 -15.24 -31.58 22.95
C PHE A 245 -15.08 -32.76 23.93
N GLN A 246 -14.29 -33.77 23.59
CA GLN A 246 -13.98 -34.90 24.46
C GLN A 246 -12.79 -34.65 25.39
N ASP A 247 -12.06 -33.54 25.23
CA ASP A 247 -10.92 -33.23 26.09
C ASP A 247 -11.41 -32.91 27.52
N PRO A 248 -11.00 -33.69 28.54
CA PRO A 248 -11.45 -33.52 29.92
C PRO A 248 -10.99 -32.20 30.53
N ARG A 249 -9.92 -31.58 30.01
CA ARG A 249 -9.41 -30.29 30.49
C ARG A 249 -10.22 -29.14 29.92
N LEU A 250 -10.50 -29.15 28.62
CA LEU A 250 -11.30 -28.11 27.96
C LEU A 250 -12.75 -28.10 28.44
N SER A 251 -13.29 -29.29 28.73
CA SER A 251 -14.64 -29.48 29.26
C SER A 251 -14.87 -28.85 30.65
N GLN A 252 -13.81 -28.47 31.37
CA GLN A 252 -13.95 -27.77 32.66
C GLN A 252 -14.31 -26.29 32.49
N SER A 253 -14.02 -25.69 31.32
CA SER A 253 -14.34 -24.30 31.05
C SER A 253 -15.69 -24.18 30.34
N LYS A 254 -16.63 -23.52 31.01
CA LYS A 254 -17.96 -23.23 30.43
C LYS A 254 -17.86 -22.41 29.14
N GLN A 255 -16.96 -21.42 29.09
CA GLN A 255 -16.77 -20.57 27.91
C GLN A 255 -16.24 -21.35 26.71
N ALA A 256 -15.28 -22.27 26.94
CA ALA A 256 -14.74 -23.11 25.88
C ALA A 256 -15.80 -24.07 25.33
N LEU A 257 -16.64 -24.65 26.20
CA LEU A 257 -17.75 -25.52 25.79
C LEU A 257 -18.79 -24.78 24.94
N GLU A 258 -19.17 -23.56 25.32
CA GLU A 258 -20.07 -22.73 24.51
C GLU A 258 -19.47 -22.41 23.13
N GLY A 259 -18.19 -22.00 23.09
CA GLY A 259 -17.49 -21.75 21.83
C GLY A 259 -17.37 -22.99 20.94
N LEU A 260 -17.07 -24.17 21.51
CA LEU A 260 -17.02 -25.43 20.77
C LEU A 260 -18.41 -25.86 20.27
N GLY A 261 -19.45 -25.64 21.05
CA GLY A 261 -20.84 -25.89 20.65
C GLY A 261 -21.26 -25.04 19.45
N ASP A 262 -20.92 -23.75 19.49
CA ASP A 262 -21.15 -22.82 18.38
C ASP A 262 -20.33 -23.20 17.13
N LEU A 263 -19.06 -23.61 17.28
CA LEU A 263 -18.28 -24.11 16.15
C LEU A 263 -18.87 -25.38 15.55
N LYS A 264 -19.35 -26.31 16.37
CA LYS A 264 -20.02 -27.52 15.87
C LYS A 264 -21.24 -27.17 15.00
N LEU A 265 -22.10 -26.29 15.51
CA LEU A 265 -23.27 -25.81 14.77
C LEU A 265 -22.87 -25.08 13.48
N LEU A 266 -21.80 -24.28 13.54
CA LEU A 266 -21.24 -23.60 12.37
C LEU A 266 -20.80 -24.61 11.30
N PHE A 267 -20.06 -25.67 11.66
CA PHE A 267 -19.64 -26.70 10.71
C PHE A 267 -20.82 -27.45 10.08
N GLU A 268 -21.91 -27.67 10.82
CA GLU A 268 -23.15 -28.23 10.26
C GLU A 268 -23.72 -27.32 9.17
N TYR A 269 -23.83 -26.01 9.42
CA TYR A 269 -24.29 -25.03 8.43
C TYR A 269 -23.34 -24.89 7.23
N LEU A 270 -22.03 -24.91 7.46
CA LEU A 270 -21.02 -24.84 6.40
C LEU A 270 -21.03 -26.09 5.50
N THR A 271 -21.40 -27.25 6.06
CA THR A 271 -21.61 -28.48 5.30
C THR A 271 -22.83 -28.34 4.39
N LEU A 272 -23.93 -27.77 4.89
CA LEU A 272 -25.12 -27.48 4.07
C LEU A 272 -24.83 -26.46 2.96
N PHE A 273 -23.95 -25.49 3.21
CA PHE A 273 -23.49 -24.54 2.19
C PHE A 273 -22.45 -25.11 1.22
N GLY A 274 -21.98 -26.34 1.44
CA GLY A 274 -21.01 -27.01 0.57
C GLY A 274 -19.61 -26.38 0.60
N ILE A 275 -19.23 -25.75 1.71
CA ILE A 275 -17.93 -25.06 1.84
C ILE A 275 -17.04 -25.61 2.96
N ALA A 276 -17.49 -26.63 3.70
CA ALA A 276 -16.76 -27.22 4.83
C ALA A 276 -15.31 -27.63 4.50
N GLU A 277 -15.04 -28.10 3.28
CA GLU A 277 -13.69 -28.50 2.84
C GLU A 277 -12.68 -27.35 2.79
N LYS A 278 -13.15 -26.10 2.68
CA LYS A 278 -12.32 -24.89 2.64
C LYS A 278 -12.08 -24.28 4.02
N ILE A 279 -12.70 -24.85 5.05
CA ILE A 279 -12.66 -24.33 6.41
C ILE A 279 -11.74 -25.21 7.27
N CYS A 280 -10.80 -24.58 7.98
CA CYS A 280 -9.91 -25.24 8.92
C CYS A 280 -10.09 -24.61 10.29
N PHE A 281 -10.48 -25.40 11.28
CA PHE A 281 -10.42 -25.02 12.68
C PHE A 281 -8.95 -25.02 13.13
N ASP A 282 -8.43 -23.85 13.50
CA ASP A 282 -7.02 -23.63 13.84
C ASP A 282 -6.92 -22.86 15.15
N LEU A 283 -6.44 -23.52 16.22
CA LEU A 283 -6.33 -22.91 17.55
C LEU A 283 -5.18 -21.88 17.63
N SER A 284 -4.27 -21.87 16.66
CA SER A 284 -3.22 -20.84 16.58
C SER A 284 -3.76 -19.48 16.13
N LEU A 285 -4.95 -19.43 15.54
CA LEU A 285 -5.57 -18.19 15.11
C LEU A 285 -6.01 -17.39 16.34
N ALA A 286 -5.14 -16.51 16.80
CA ALA A 286 -5.41 -15.52 17.85
C ALA A 286 -5.48 -14.08 17.32
N ARG A 287 -5.42 -13.90 15.99
CA ARG A 287 -5.55 -12.59 15.33
C ARG A 287 -6.93 -12.01 15.55
N GLY A 288 -6.97 -10.75 15.96
CA GLY A 288 -8.19 -9.99 16.03
C GLY A 288 -7.97 -8.68 16.75
N LEU A 289 -8.73 -7.66 16.34
CA LEU A 289 -8.87 -6.46 17.14
C LEU A 289 -9.57 -6.85 18.45
N ASP A 290 -9.23 -6.17 19.55
CA ASP A 290 -9.65 -6.50 20.92
C ASP A 290 -11.19 -6.55 21.10
N TYR A 291 -11.96 -6.16 20.10
CA TYR A 291 -13.42 -6.11 20.13
C TYR A 291 -14.14 -7.42 19.77
N TYR A 292 -13.43 -8.48 19.31
CA TYR A 292 -14.09 -9.75 18.99
C TYR A 292 -14.52 -10.51 20.24
N THR A 293 -15.73 -11.06 20.21
CA THR A 293 -16.38 -11.75 21.34
C THR A 293 -16.68 -13.23 21.08
N GLY A 294 -16.72 -13.65 19.81
CA GLY A 294 -17.05 -15.01 19.42
C GLY A 294 -16.12 -15.52 18.32
N VAL A 295 -16.70 -16.02 17.22
CA VAL A 295 -15.92 -16.55 16.11
C VAL A 295 -15.01 -15.51 15.48
N ILE A 296 -13.82 -15.95 15.09
CA ILE A 296 -12.81 -15.21 14.36
C ILE A 296 -12.34 -16.05 13.19
N TYR A 297 -12.08 -15.41 12.06
CA TYR A 297 -11.66 -16.13 10.87
C TYR A 297 -10.73 -15.31 9.99
N GLU A 298 -9.84 -16.03 9.30
CA GLU A 298 -8.81 -15.48 8.42
C GLU A 298 -8.66 -16.36 7.18
N ALA A 299 -8.81 -15.76 6.00
CA ALA A 299 -8.60 -16.43 4.74
C ALA A 299 -7.16 -16.22 4.24
N VAL A 300 -6.48 -17.33 3.98
CA VAL A 300 -5.10 -17.38 3.50
C VAL A 300 -5.07 -18.05 2.13
N LEU A 301 -4.29 -17.51 1.20
CA LEU A 301 -4.11 -18.12 -0.12
C LEU A 301 -3.08 -19.24 -0.02
N LEU A 302 -3.43 -20.40 -0.54
CA LEU A 302 -2.52 -21.54 -0.65
C LEU A 302 -1.68 -21.36 -1.91
N GLN A 303 -0.36 -21.51 -1.76
CA GLN A 303 0.52 -21.51 -2.92
C GLN A 303 0.40 -22.84 -3.68
N ASN A 304 0.27 -22.77 -5.00
CA ASN A 304 0.68 -23.89 -5.83
C ASN A 304 2.22 -23.98 -5.79
N PRO A 305 2.81 -25.17 -5.58
CA PRO A 305 4.26 -25.31 -5.60
C PRO A 305 4.78 -24.96 -7.00
N ALA A 306 5.34 -23.75 -7.15
CA ALA A 306 6.12 -23.39 -8.32
C ALA A 306 7.53 -24.01 -8.22
N PRO A 307 8.18 -24.38 -9.34
CA PRO A 307 9.43 -25.12 -9.33
C PRO A 307 10.60 -24.31 -8.74
N ALA A 308 11.07 -24.75 -7.57
CA ALA A 308 12.43 -24.76 -7.00
C ALA A 308 13.41 -23.56 -7.14
N GLN A 309 13.06 -22.42 -7.72
CA GLN A 309 14.00 -21.29 -7.90
C GLN A 309 13.50 -19.94 -7.39
N GLU A 310 12.26 -19.83 -6.92
CA GLU A 310 11.74 -18.63 -6.28
C GLU A 310 11.45 -18.92 -4.81
N GLU A 311 11.96 -18.07 -3.91
CA GLU A 311 11.59 -18.10 -2.49
C GLU A 311 10.06 -18.08 -2.38
N PRO A 312 9.45 -19.00 -1.61
CA PRO A 312 8.00 -19.03 -1.45
C PRO A 312 7.55 -17.69 -0.86
N LEU A 313 6.95 -16.84 -1.69
CA LEU A 313 6.34 -15.57 -1.30
C LEU A 313 5.13 -15.85 -0.40
N ASN A 314 5.34 -16.12 0.89
CA ASN A 314 4.29 -16.51 1.83
C ASN A 314 3.06 -15.58 1.65
N VAL A 315 2.02 -16.10 0.99
CA VAL A 315 0.85 -15.31 0.59
C VAL A 315 -0.06 -15.27 1.81
N GLY A 316 0.34 -14.46 2.79
CA GLY A 316 -0.45 -14.18 3.99
C GLY A 316 -1.89 -13.73 3.70
N SER A 317 -2.62 -13.42 4.76
CA SER A 317 -4.06 -13.20 4.72
C SER A 317 -4.57 -12.20 3.68
N VAL A 318 -5.71 -12.57 3.08
CA VAL A 318 -6.46 -11.82 2.07
C VAL A 318 -7.83 -11.35 2.57
N ALA A 319 -8.41 -12.02 3.56
CA ALA A 319 -9.65 -11.60 4.19
C ALA A 319 -9.63 -12.00 5.67
N ALA A 320 -10.31 -11.24 6.51
CA ALA A 320 -10.43 -11.55 7.94
C ALA A 320 -11.77 -11.03 8.46
N GLY A 321 -12.24 -11.58 9.58
CA GLY A 321 -13.48 -11.14 10.20
C GLY A 321 -13.79 -11.90 11.47
N GLY A 322 -15.00 -11.67 11.98
CA GLY A 322 -15.47 -12.30 13.20
C GLY A 322 -16.70 -11.63 13.81
N ARG A 323 -17.11 -12.14 14.97
CA ARG A 323 -18.25 -11.67 15.77
C ARG A 323 -17.81 -10.72 16.89
N TYR A 324 -18.48 -9.58 17.03
CA TYR A 324 -18.10 -8.47 17.91
C TYR A 324 -19.32 -7.81 18.61
N ASP A 325 -20.01 -8.55 19.46
CA ASP A 325 -21.32 -8.14 20.00
C ASP A 325 -21.26 -6.94 20.96
N GLY A 326 -20.10 -6.70 21.58
CA GLY A 326 -19.91 -5.64 22.57
C GLY A 326 -19.69 -4.23 21.97
N LEU A 327 -19.27 -4.13 20.70
CA LEU A 327 -18.72 -2.88 20.15
C LEU A 327 -19.76 -1.77 20.02
N VAL A 328 -21.00 -2.10 19.62
CA VAL A 328 -22.10 -1.14 19.51
C VAL A 328 -22.53 -0.63 20.88
N GLY A 329 -22.52 -1.50 21.90
CA GLY A 329 -22.86 -1.16 23.27
C GLY A 329 -21.96 -0.06 23.85
N MET A 330 -20.68 -0.04 23.47
CA MET A 330 -19.72 1.00 23.88
C MET A 330 -20.05 2.41 23.35
N PHE A 331 -20.85 2.52 22.29
CA PHE A 331 -21.27 3.81 21.72
C PHE A 331 -22.67 4.23 22.15
N ASN A 332 -23.43 3.32 22.75
CA ASN A 332 -24.78 3.59 23.17
C ASN A 332 -24.79 4.12 24.62
N PRO A 333 -25.35 5.32 24.90
CA PRO A 333 -25.43 5.85 26.26
C PRO A 333 -26.17 4.94 27.24
N LYS A 334 -27.07 4.08 26.74
CA LYS A 334 -27.82 3.11 27.55
C LYS A 334 -27.15 1.73 27.64
N GLY A 335 -26.01 1.55 27.00
CA GLY A 335 -25.29 0.26 26.96
C GLY A 335 -26.03 -0.87 26.25
N HIS A 336 -27.09 -0.59 25.46
CA HIS A 336 -27.77 -1.65 24.73
C HIS A 336 -26.81 -2.26 23.71
N GLN A 337 -26.55 -3.55 23.87
CA GLN A 337 -25.73 -4.32 22.94
C GLN A 337 -26.54 -4.64 21.69
N VAL A 338 -25.83 -4.67 20.56
CA VAL A 338 -26.36 -5.12 19.27
C VAL A 338 -25.35 -6.14 18.77
N PRO A 339 -25.72 -7.43 18.71
CA PRO A 339 -24.85 -8.46 18.18
C PRO A 339 -24.46 -8.15 16.74
N CYS A 340 -23.19 -8.35 16.41
CA CYS A 340 -22.65 -8.01 15.10
C CYS A 340 -21.65 -9.08 14.66
N VAL A 341 -21.72 -9.47 13.40
CA VAL A 341 -20.72 -10.31 12.75
C VAL A 341 -20.40 -9.75 11.37
N GLY A 342 -19.14 -9.83 10.97
CA GLY A 342 -18.74 -9.32 9.67
C GLY A 342 -17.36 -9.73 9.23
N LEU A 343 -17.08 -9.40 7.98
CA LEU A 343 -15.86 -9.74 7.25
C LEU A 343 -15.29 -8.48 6.58
N SER A 344 -13.98 -8.45 6.42
CA SER A 344 -13.22 -7.43 5.70
C SER A 344 -12.30 -8.11 4.69
N ILE A 345 -12.38 -7.67 3.43
CA ILE A 345 -11.52 -8.15 2.34
C ILE A 345 -10.38 -7.17 2.11
N GLY A 346 -9.15 -7.69 2.15
CA GLY A 346 -7.91 -6.97 1.87
C GLY A 346 -7.72 -6.77 0.37
N VAL A 347 -8.49 -5.83 -0.20
CA VAL A 347 -8.59 -5.62 -1.65
C VAL A 347 -7.23 -5.30 -2.30
N GLU A 348 -6.39 -4.55 -1.60
CA GLU A 348 -5.07 -4.14 -2.10
C GLU A 348 -4.13 -5.33 -2.38
N ARG A 349 -4.19 -6.35 -1.52
CA ARG A 349 -3.42 -7.58 -1.70
C ARG A 349 -3.90 -8.36 -2.91
N ILE A 350 -5.22 -8.43 -3.09
CA ILE A 350 -5.85 -9.06 -4.23
C ILE A 350 -5.40 -8.38 -5.53
N PHE A 351 -5.33 -7.05 -5.57
CA PHE A 351 -4.82 -6.34 -6.76
C PHE A 351 -3.40 -6.68 -7.10
N SER A 352 -2.52 -6.72 -6.10
CA SER A 352 -1.11 -7.04 -6.33
C SER A 352 -0.97 -8.42 -6.99
N ILE A 353 -1.76 -9.40 -6.53
CA ILE A 353 -1.76 -10.77 -7.06
C ILE A 353 -2.34 -10.83 -8.48
N VAL A 354 -3.48 -10.17 -8.71
CA VAL A 354 -4.12 -10.13 -10.03
C VAL A 354 -3.23 -9.42 -11.05
N GLU A 355 -2.62 -8.30 -10.68
CA GLU A 355 -1.71 -7.54 -11.55
C GLU A 355 -0.45 -8.35 -11.88
N GLN A 356 0.13 -9.05 -10.91
CA GLN A 356 1.26 -9.95 -11.14
C GLN A 356 0.89 -11.07 -12.11
N ARG A 357 -0.28 -11.73 -11.93
CA ARG A 357 -0.75 -12.75 -12.86
C ARG A 357 -0.96 -12.19 -14.27
N MET A 358 -1.60 -11.05 -14.41
CA MET A 358 -1.82 -10.42 -15.73
C MET A 358 -0.49 -10.07 -16.42
N LYS A 359 0.52 -9.61 -15.67
CA LYS A 359 1.87 -9.41 -16.19
C LYS A 359 2.50 -10.72 -16.69
N THR A 360 2.33 -11.83 -15.96
CA THR A 360 2.81 -13.15 -16.37
C THR A 360 2.13 -13.66 -17.64
N PHE A 361 0.82 -13.41 -17.80
CA PHE A 361 0.07 -13.77 -19.02
C PHE A 361 0.29 -12.81 -20.19
N GLY A 362 0.99 -11.67 -19.97
CA GLY A 362 1.30 -10.71 -21.02
C GLY A 362 0.09 -9.90 -21.54
N GLU A 363 -1.02 -9.91 -20.81
CA GLU A 363 -2.22 -9.14 -21.19
C GLU A 363 -2.07 -7.67 -20.79
N LYS A 364 -2.32 -6.76 -21.74
CA LYS A 364 -2.34 -5.32 -21.47
C LYS A 364 -3.66 -4.93 -20.82
N ILE A 365 -3.58 -4.43 -19.58
CA ILE A 365 -4.73 -3.87 -18.88
C ILE A 365 -5.15 -2.57 -19.56
N ARG A 366 -6.42 -2.49 -19.96
CA ARG A 366 -7.01 -1.27 -20.50
C ARG A 366 -7.37 -0.33 -19.36
N THR A 367 -6.97 0.94 -19.48
CA THR A 367 -7.31 2.00 -18.53
C THR A 367 -8.56 2.78 -18.94
N THR A 368 -9.09 2.53 -20.13
CA THR A 368 -10.28 3.19 -20.68
C THR A 368 -11.26 2.19 -21.25
N GLU A 369 -12.55 2.52 -21.12
CA GLU A 369 -13.67 1.73 -21.62
C GLU A 369 -14.11 2.16 -23.04
N THR A 370 -13.28 2.94 -23.74
CA THR A 370 -13.55 3.43 -25.09
C THR A 370 -13.78 2.26 -26.04
N GLN A 371 -14.97 2.18 -26.63
CA GLN A 371 -15.34 1.14 -27.58
C GLN A 371 -14.89 1.48 -28.99
N VAL A 372 -15.03 2.76 -29.37
CA VAL A 372 -14.84 3.22 -30.75
C VAL A 372 -13.96 4.47 -30.79
N PHE A 373 -13.03 4.52 -31.73
CA PHE A 373 -12.24 5.72 -32.00
C PHE A 373 -12.60 6.31 -33.36
N VAL A 374 -12.93 7.60 -33.42
CA VAL A 374 -13.25 8.31 -34.66
C VAL A 374 -11.98 8.90 -35.27
N ALA A 375 -11.60 8.39 -36.44
CA ALA A 375 -10.40 8.78 -37.17
C ALA A 375 -10.71 9.33 -38.57
N THR A 376 -9.76 10.10 -39.10
CA THR A 376 -9.78 10.54 -40.51
C THR A 376 -8.35 10.61 -41.05
N PRO A 377 -8.11 10.21 -42.33
CA PRO A 377 -6.84 10.42 -43.00
C PRO A 377 -6.73 11.81 -43.66
N GLN A 378 -7.84 12.53 -43.80
CA GLN A 378 -7.93 13.75 -44.60
C GLN A 378 -7.86 15.02 -43.73
N LYS A 379 -7.50 16.14 -44.37
CA LYS A 379 -7.44 17.46 -43.71
C LYS A 379 -8.82 18.13 -43.74
N ASN A 380 -9.10 18.99 -42.75
CA ASN A 380 -10.34 19.76 -42.58
C ASN A 380 -11.60 18.93 -42.25
N PHE A 381 -11.43 17.71 -41.73
CA PHE A 381 -12.53 16.82 -41.31
C PHE A 381 -12.89 16.93 -39.82
N LEU A 382 -12.52 18.02 -39.15
CA LEU A 382 -12.83 18.17 -37.73
C LEU A 382 -14.34 18.26 -37.47
N GLN A 383 -15.06 19.05 -38.26
CA GLN A 383 -16.51 19.25 -38.09
C GLN A 383 -17.28 17.94 -38.22
N GLU A 384 -16.96 17.13 -39.24
CA GLU A 384 -17.61 15.84 -39.46
C GLU A 384 -17.28 14.82 -38.36
N ARG A 385 -16.03 14.82 -37.84
CA ARG A 385 -15.69 13.99 -36.68
C ARG A 385 -16.46 14.40 -35.41
N LEU A 386 -16.68 15.70 -35.23
CA LEU A 386 -17.45 16.22 -34.09
C LEU A 386 -18.95 15.87 -34.21
N LYS A 387 -19.51 15.87 -35.42
CA LYS A 387 -20.89 15.40 -35.65
C LYS A 387 -21.02 13.91 -35.34
N LEU A 388 -20.13 13.08 -35.91
CA LEU A 388 -20.21 11.63 -35.70
C LEU A 388 -19.99 11.23 -34.24
N ILE A 389 -19.05 11.87 -33.53
CA ILE A 389 -18.82 11.53 -32.12
C ILE A 389 -20.01 11.92 -31.24
N ALA A 390 -20.70 13.03 -31.57
CA ALA A 390 -21.92 13.43 -30.88
C ALA A 390 -23.03 12.39 -31.09
N GLU A 391 -23.24 11.93 -32.33
CA GLU A 391 -24.20 10.85 -32.63
C GLU A 391 -23.88 9.55 -31.88
N LEU A 392 -22.60 9.19 -31.76
CA LEU A 392 -22.17 8.02 -30.98
C LEU A 392 -22.43 8.19 -29.48
N TRP A 393 -22.18 9.38 -28.93
CA TRP A 393 -22.46 9.68 -27.52
C TRP A 393 -23.96 9.70 -27.22
N ASP A 394 -24.78 10.29 -28.11
CA ASP A 394 -26.24 10.30 -28.00
C ASP A 394 -26.83 8.88 -28.06
N ALA A 395 -26.16 7.96 -28.77
CA ALA A 395 -26.48 6.54 -28.79
C ALA A 395 -25.92 5.75 -27.59
N GLY A 396 -25.24 6.40 -26.63
CA GLY A 396 -24.66 5.75 -25.45
C GLY A 396 -23.38 4.95 -25.72
N ILE A 397 -22.76 5.11 -26.90
CA ILE A 397 -21.52 4.42 -27.28
C ILE A 397 -20.33 5.22 -26.76
N LYS A 398 -19.39 4.53 -26.09
CA LYS A 398 -18.19 5.14 -25.54
C LYS A 398 -17.18 5.41 -26.65
N ALA A 399 -17.25 6.61 -27.24
CA ALA A 399 -16.41 7.00 -28.38
C ALA A 399 -15.40 8.11 -28.03
N GLU A 400 -14.23 8.10 -28.65
CA GLU A 400 -13.19 9.14 -28.52
C GLU A 400 -12.65 9.60 -29.88
N LEU A 401 -12.09 10.80 -29.94
CA LEU A 401 -11.37 11.34 -31.10
C LEU A 401 -10.08 12.04 -30.66
N LEU A 402 -9.12 12.19 -31.57
CA LEU A 402 -7.92 12.99 -31.28
C LEU A 402 -8.23 14.49 -31.37
N TYR A 403 -7.92 15.24 -30.30
CA TYR A 403 -8.05 16.70 -30.21
C TYR A 403 -7.01 17.45 -31.06
N LYS A 404 -7.03 17.22 -32.37
CA LYS A 404 -6.23 17.92 -33.37
C LYS A 404 -7.10 18.18 -34.58
N ASN A 405 -6.91 19.33 -35.24
CA ASN A 405 -7.66 19.64 -36.47
C ASN A 405 -7.35 18.62 -37.58
N ASN A 406 -6.05 18.34 -37.79
CA ASN A 406 -5.55 17.50 -38.88
C ASN A 406 -4.60 16.40 -38.36
N PRO A 407 -5.13 15.34 -37.71
CA PRO A 407 -4.31 14.24 -37.21
C PRO A 407 -3.84 13.33 -38.35
N LYS A 408 -2.61 12.78 -38.26
CA LYS A 408 -2.17 11.72 -39.18
C LYS A 408 -2.86 10.40 -38.82
N LEU A 409 -3.30 9.63 -39.82
CA LEU A 409 -3.97 8.34 -39.58
C LEU A 409 -3.11 7.37 -38.78
N LEU A 410 -1.81 7.27 -39.10
CA LEU A 410 -0.89 6.38 -38.39
C LEU A 410 -0.78 6.71 -36.89
N THR A 411 -0.77 7.99 -36.53
CA THR A 411 -0.78 8.43 -35.13
C THR A 411 -2.07 8.06 -34.41
N GLN A 412 -3.21 8.11 -35.11
CA GLN A 412 -4.51 7.70 -34.58
C GLN A 412 -4.57 6.18 -34.36
N LEU A 413 -4.07 5.38 -35.30
CA LEU A 413 -4.01 3.93 -35.15
C LEU A 413 -3.08 3.50 -34.01
N HIS A 414 -1.89 4.11 -33.90
CA HIS A 414 -1.00 3.85 -32.75
C HIS A 414 -1.61 4.26 -31.42
N TYR A 415 -2.40 5.34 -31.38
CA TYR A 415 -3.14 5.69 -30.17
C TYR A 415 -4.12 4.59 -29.78
N CYS A 416 -4.87 4.04 -30.75
CA CYS A 416 -5.80 2.94 -30.52
C CYS A 416 -5.09 1.66 -30.06
N GLU A 417 -3.95 1.32 -30.67
CA GLU A 417 -3.11 0.17 -30.28
C GLU A 417 -2.54 0.32 -28.87
N ASN A 418 -2.13 1.54 -28.48
CA ASN A 418 -1.60 1.81 -27.14
C ASN A 418 -2.68 1.79 -26.06
N MET A 419 -3.86 2.35 -26.35
CA MET A 419 -4.99 2.40 -25.42
C MET A 419 -5.84 1.11 -25.43
N GLY A 420 -5.58 0.20 -26.38
CA GLY A 420 -6.34 -1.05 -26.54
C GLY A 420 -7.77 -0.85 -27.05
N ILE A 421 -8.04 0.21 -27.80
CA ILE A 421 -9.37 0.49 -28.36
C ILE A 421 -9.64 -0.53 -29.48
N PRO A 422 -10.77 -1.26 -29.46
CA PRO A 422 -10.98 -2.38 -30.37
C PRO A 422 -11.37 -1.95 -31.79
N LEU A 423 -12.10 -0.85 -31.93
CA LEU A 423 -12.68 -0.41 -33.20
C LEU A 423 -12.29 1.03 -33.54
N VAL A 424 -12.03 1.26 -34.83
CA VAL A 424 -11.78 2.59 -35.40
C VAL A 424 -12.79 2.85 -36.51
N VAL A 425 -13.52 3.96 -36.41
CA VAL A 425 -14.39 4.46 -37.48
C VAL A 425 -13.62 5.51 -38.26
N ILE A 426 -13.40 5.26 -39.54
CA ILE A 426 -12.64 6.12 -40.45
C ILE A 426 -13.62 6.85 -41.37
N ILE A 427 -13.55 8.19 -41.34
CA ILE A 427 -14.32 9.08 -42.22
C ILE A 427 -13.39 9.70 -43.28
N GLY A 428 -13.83 9.69 -44.53
CA GLY A 428 -13.21 10.41 -45.65
C GLY A 428 -14.26 11.01 -46.58
N GLU A 429 -13.81 11.80 -47.56
CA GLU A 429 -14.68 12.56 -48.46
C GLU A 429 -15.53 11.67 -49.39
N GLN A 430 -14.99 10.56 -49.86
CA GLN A 430 -15.74 9.62 -50.71
C GLN A 430 -16.81 8.90 -49.89
N GLU A 431 -16.43 8.45 -48.70
CA GLU A 431 -17.30 7.77 -47.76
C GLU A 431 -18.46 8.68 -47.33
N LEU A 432 -18.18 9.96 -47.07
CA LEU A 432 -19.21 10.95 -46.73
C LEU A 432 -20.19 11.21 -47.89
N LYS A 433 -19.69 11.28 -49.14
CA LYS A 433 -20.56 11.45 -50.34
C LYS A 433 -21.45 10.24 -50.56
N GLU A 434 -20.96 9.04 -50.25
CA GLU A 434 -21.70 7.79 -50.39
C GLU A 434 -22.57 7.45 -49.17
N GLY A 435 -22.46 8.23 -48.08
CA GLY A 435 -23.19 7.99 -46.82
C GLY A 435 -22.73 6.73 -46.07
N VAL A 436 -21.48 6.32 -46.28
CA VAL A 436 -20.86 5.15 -45.65
C VAL A 436 -19.71 5.57 -44.73
N ILE A 437 -19.31 4.66 -43.84
CA ILE A 437 -18.12 4.76 -43.00
C ILE A 437 -17.31 3.49 -43.10
N LYS A 438 -16.00 3.61 -42.90
CA LYS A 438 -15.09 2.47 -42.80
C LYS A 438 -14.89 2.09 -41.34
N LEU A 439 -15.32 0.91 -40.96
CA LEU A 439 -15.12 0.34 -39.64
C LEU A 439 -13.96 -0.64 -39.69
N ARG A 440 -12.89 -0.31 -38.96
CA ARG A 440 -11.66 -1.09 -38.89
C ARG A 440 -11.50 -1.71 -37.51
N SER A 441 -11.23 -3.01 -37.49
CA SER A 441 -10.80 -3.72 -36.28
C SER A 441 -9.30 -3.47 -36.05
N VAL A 442 -8.92 -3.01 -34.86
CA VAL A 442 -7.50 -2.74 -34.54
C VAL A 442 -6.71 -4.03 -34.42
N ALA A 443 -7.32 -5.09 -33.86
CA ALA A 443 -6.66 -6.37 -33.63
C ALA A 443 -6.47 -7.17 -34.93
N THR A 444 -7.54 -7.32 -35.73
CA THR A 444 -7.49 -8.13 -36.97
C THR A 444 -7.01 -7.33 -38.19
N ARG A 445 -7.02 -5.99 -38.11
CA ARG A 445 -6.75 -5.05 -39.21
C ARG A 445 -7.72 -5.15 -40.38
N GLU A 446 -8.81 -5.87 -40.22
CA GLU A 446 -9.86 -6.00 -41.23
C GLU A 446 -10.70 -4.72 -41.29
N GLU A 447 -11.08 -4.35 -42.50
CA GLU A 447 -11.88 -3.16 -42.80
C GLU A 447 -13.22 -3.60 -43.39
N SER A 448 -14.31 -3.05 -42.84
CA SER A 448 -15.68 -3.29 -43.29
C SER A 448 -16.37 -1.96 -43.56
N LEU A 449 -17.20 -1.91 -44.60
CA LEU A 449 -18.02 -0.73 -44.89
C LEU A 449 -19.37 -0.87 -44.18
N ALA A 450 -19.83 0.20 -43.53
CA ALA A 450 -21.13 0.27 -42.88
C ALA A 450 -21.82 1.60 -43.22
N ARG A 451 -23.16 1.60 -43.29
CA ARG A 451 -23.94 2.85 -43.50
C ARG A 451 -24.12 3.64 -42.21
N LEU A 452 -24.11 4.98 -42.33
CA LEU A 452 -24.01 5.95 -41.22
C LEU A 452 -25.13 5.85 -40.15
N GLN A 453 -26.33 5.36 -40.48
CA GLN A 453 -27.53 5.62 -39.66
C GLN A 453 -28.02 4.47 -38.77
N ARG A 454 -28.23 3.25 -39.29
CA ARG A 454 -28.82 2.12 -38.52
C ARG A 454 -27.92 0.89 -38.46
N GLU A 455 -27.26 0.57 -39.58
CA GLU A 455 -26.34 -0.56 -39.64
C GLU A 455 -25.14 -0.35 -38.72
N MET A 456 -24.56 0.86 -38.66
CA MET A 456 -23.47 1.16 -37.72
C MET A 456 -23.85 0.89 -36.26
N LEU A 457 -24.99 1.41 -35.79
CA LEU A 457 -25.44 1.21 -34.41
C LEU A 457 -25.73 -0.28 -34.14
N SER A 458 -26.44 -0.96 -35.05
CA SER A 458 -26.71 -2.40 -34.92
C SER A 458 -25.46 -3.29 -35.00
N LEU A 459 -24.42 -2.90 -35.75
CA LEU A 459 -23.13 -3.60 -35.81
C LEU A 459 -22.28 -3.32 -34.57
N LEU A 460 -22.43 -2.13 -33.99
CA LEU A 460 -21.78 -1.73 -32.74
C LEU A 460 -22.48 -2.32 -31.50
N GLU A 461 -23.77 -2.62 -31.58
CA GLU A 461 -24.53 -3.34 -30.55
C GLU A 461 -24.45 -4.87 -30.73
N GLY A 462 -24.44 -5.35 -31.97
CA GLY A 462 -24.57 -6.77 -32.35
C GLY A 462 -23.26 -7.56 -32.45
N LYS A 463 -22.09 -6.92 -32.49
CA LYS A 463 -20.82 -7.64 -32.40
C LYS A 463 -20.59 -8.07 -30.93
N PRO A 464 -20.48 -9.39 -30.63
CA PRO A 464 -20.26 -9.88 -29.26
C PRO A 464 -18.91 -9.45 -28.65
N ALA A 465 -18.06 -8.75 -29.41
CA ALA A 465 -16.85 -8.09 -28.93
C ALA A 465 -17.10 -6.76 -28.19
N LEU A 466 -18.36 -6.27 -28.13
CA LEU A 466 -18.73 -4.94 -27.62
C LEU A 466 -19.44 -4.92 -26.28
N ARG A 467 -19.80 -6.09 -25.73
CA ARG A 467 -19.80 -6.20 -24.27
C ARG A 467 -18.34 -6.08 -23.87
N PRO A 468 -17.97 -5.35 -22.78
CA PRO A 468 -16.71 -5.67 -22.17
C PRO A 468 -16.73 -7.18 -22.03
N LYS A 469 -15.72 -7.85 -22.57
CA LYS A 469 -15.31 -9.10 -21.98
C LYS A 469 -14.99 -8.72 -20.53
N VAL A 470 -16.00 -8.71 -19.67
CA VAL A 470 -15.86 -9.17 -18.30
C VAL A 470 -15.60 -10.66 -18.47
N ALA A 471 -14.44 -10.98 -19.06
CA ALA A 471 -14.01 -12.33 -19.34
C ALA A 471 -13.49 -12.88 -18.01
N PHE A 472 -14.41 -13.02 -17.06
CA PHE A 472 -14.22 -13.88 -15.92
C PHE A 472 -14.89 -15.24 -16.18
N TYR A 473 -15.99 -15.30 -16.96
CA TYR A 473 -16.80 -16.50 -17.05
C TYR A 473 -16.48 -17.48 -18.21
N ASP A 474 -16.05 -17.03 -19.40
CA ASP A 474 -15.98 -17.92 -20.57
C ASP A 474 -14.58 -18.44 -20.97
N ILE A 475 -13.51 -18.12 -20.22
CA ILE A 475 -12.13 -18.53 -20.56
C ILE A 475 -11.74 -19.90 -19.96
N PHE A 476 -12.50 -20.42 -18.99
CA PHE A 476 -12.03 -21.55 -18.15
C PHE A 476 -12.41 -22.95 -18.65
N ARG A 477 -12.87 -23.12 -19.90
CA ARG A 477 -13.48 -24.38 -20.34
C ARG A 477 -12.90 -25.06 -21.59
N LEU A 478 -11.60 -24.92 -21.89
CA LEU A 478 -10.98 -25.72 -22.97
C LEU A 478 -9.76 -26.54 -22.52
N PRO A 479 -9.71 -27.85 -22.85
CA PRO A 479 -8.63 -28.73 -22.45
C PRO A 479 -7.38 -28.62 -23.33
N ILE A 480 -6.26 -28.92 -22.69
CA ILE A 480 -4.88 -28.85 -23.19
C ILE A 480 -4.63 -30.00 -24.19
N HIS A 481 -4.25 -29.67 -25.42
CA HIS A 481 -3.49 -30.58 -26.29
C HIS A 481 -2.40 -29.79 -27.04
N PHE A 482 -1.15 -30.03 -26.66
CA PHE A 482 0.04 -29.56 -27.36
C PHE A 482 0.35 -30.52 -28.52
N ALA A 483 0.45 -29.98 -29.73
CA ALA A 483 1.09 -30.64 -30.86
C ALA A 483 1.96 -29.61 -31.62
N VAL A 484 3.27 -29.75 -31.48
CA VAL A 484 4.27 -28.97 -32.24
C VAL A 484 4.41 -29.61 -33.61
N LYS A 485 4.11 -28.85 -34.67
CA LYS A 485 4.44 -29.22 -36.05
C LYS A 485 5.35 -28.15 -36.65
N MET A 486 6.59 -28.54 -36.94
CA MET A 486 7.51 -27.74 -37.75
C MET A 486 7.10 -27.82 -39.22
N ALA A 487 7.09 -26.68 -39.90
CA ALA A 487 7.00 -26.60 -41.35
C ALA A 487 8.01 -25.57 -41.86
N SER A 488 8.85 -26.03 -42.79
CA SER A 488 9.78 -25.25 -43.59
C SER A 488 9.10 -24.71 -44.84
N SER A 489 9.50 -23.52 -45.30
CA SER A 489 9.26 -23.11 -46.70
C SER A 489 10.29 -22.07 -47.16
N SER A 490 11.05 -22.45 -48.19
CA SER A 490 11.59 -21.61 -49.26
C SER A 490 10.48 -20.78 -49.92
N GLY A 491 10.65 -19.63 -50.55
CA GLY A 491 11.77 -18.77 -50.91
C GLY A 491 11.34 -17.96 -52.13
N THR A 492 11.70 -16.67 -52.26
CA THR A 492 12.01 -15.94 -53.53
C THR A 492 12.25 -14.45 -53.28
N LYS A 493 12.91 -13.84 -54.26
CA LYS A 493 13.83 -12.69 -54.20
C LYS A 493 13.12 -11.34 -54.38
N ASN A 494 13.66 -10.28 -53.76
CA ASN A 494 14.03 -9.06 -54.50
C ASN A 494 14.94 -8.09 -53.71
N LEU A 495 15.97 -7.61 -54.43
CA LEU A 495 16.59 -6.27 -54.45
C LEU A 495 16.67 -5.48 -53.13
N ASP A 496 17.88 -5.36 -52.56
CA ASP A 496 18.15 -4.33 -51.55
C ASP A 496 19.62 -3.90 -51.48
N PHE A 497 19.82 -2.58 -51.46
CA PHE A 497 21.10 -1.85 -51.43
C PHE A 497 21.79 -1.95 -50.06
N ARG A 498 22.25 -3.14 -49.68
CA ARG A 498 22.92 -3.41 -48.39
C ARG A 498 24.29 -4.04 -48.62
N ARG A 499 25.36 -3.44 -48.06
CA ARG A 499 26.74 -3.96 -48.07
C ARG A 499 26.72 -5.45 -47.70
N LYS A 500 27.07 -6.31 -48.64
CA LYS A 500 27.16 -7.76 -48.43
C LYS A 500 28.47 -8.08 -47.74
N TRP A 501 28.38 -9.05 -46.83
CA TRP A 501 29.48 -9.59 -46.06
C TRP A 501 30.38 -10.42 -46.99
N ASP A 502 31.58 -9.93 -47.30
CA ASP A 502 32.56 -10.68 -48.10
C ASP A 502 33.26 -11.72 -47.21
N LYS A 503 32.95 -12.99 -47.47
CA LYS A 503 33.37 -14.13 -46.63
C LYS A 503 34.90 -14.22 -46.54
N ASP A 504 35.60 -13.93 -47.64
CA ASP A 504 37.05 -13.99 -47.74
C ASP A 504 37.76 -12.87 -46.95
N GLU A 505 37.13 -11.71 -46.82
CA GLU A 505 37.67 -10.59 -46.04
C GLU A 505 37.61 -10.89 -44.54
N TYR A 506 36.50 -11.48 -44.10
CA TYR A 506 36.34 -11.90 -42.71
C TYR A 506 37.17 -13.14 -42.35
N GLU A 507 37.43 -14.02 -43.31
CA GLU A 507 38.31 -15.18 -43.12
C GLU A 507 39.78 -14.74 -42.93
N LYS A 508 40.26 -13.78 -43.75
CA LYS A 508 41.58 -13.15 -43.55
C LYS A 508 41.67 -12.39 -42.23
N LEU A 509 40.59 -11.75 -41.79
CA LEU A 509 40.56 -11.05 -40.51
C LEU A 509 40.55 -12.02 -39.32
N ALA A 510 39.94 -13.21 -39.49
CA ALA A 510 39.96 -14.28 -38.50
C ALA A 510 41.35 -14.94 -38.42
N GLU A 511 42.02 -15.17 -39.55
CA GLU A 511 43.40 -15.66 -39.58
C GLU A 511 44.37 -14.69 -38.92
N LYS A 512 44.23 -13.38 -39.18
CA LYS A 512 45.03 -12.35 -38.49
C LYS A 512 44.85 -12.37 -36.97
N ARG A 513 43.62 -12.58 -36.48
CA ARG A 513 43.38 -12.74 -35.04
C ARG A 513 44.00 -14.01 -34.48
N LEU A 514 43.94 -15.11 -35.23
CA LEU A 514 44.56 -16.38 -34.84
C LEU A 514 46.09 -16.29 -34.80
N THR A 515 46.72 -15.53 -35.70
CA THR A 515 48.16 -15.27 -35.66
C THR A 515 48.55 -14.36 -34.50
N GLU A 516 47.78 -13.30 -34.23
CA GLU A 516 48.00 -12.42 -33.06
C GLU A 516 47.78 -13.16 -31.72
N GLU A 517 46.86 -14.12 -31.68
CA GLU A 517 46.64 -15.00 -30.52
C GLU A 517 47.75 -16.04 -30.34
N ARG A 518 48.37 -16.52 -31.43
CA ARG A 518 49.54 -17.41 -31.38
C ARG A 518 50.79 -16.66 -30.93
N GLU A 519 51.04 -15.46 -31.46
CA GLU A 519 52.18 -14.62 -31.04
C GLU A 519 52.10 -14.19 -29.56
N LYS A 520 50.88 -14.01 -29.02
CA LYS A 520 50.68 -13.76 -27.58
C LYS A 520 50.93 -14.97 -26.68
N LYS A 521 50.91 -16.20 -27.22
CA LYS A 521 51.14 -17.44 -26.45
C LYS A 521 52.62 -17.80 -26.29
N ASP A 522 53.49 -17.29 -27.17
CA ASP A 522 54.94 -17.55 -27.12
C ASP A 522 55.75 -16.48 -26.35
N GLY A 523 55.07 -15.53 -25.70
CA GLY A 523 55.68 -14.59 -24.75
C GLY A 523 55.71 -15.15 -23.32
N LYS A 524 56.90 -15.16 -22.70
CA LYS A 524 57.20 -15.60 -21.31
C LYS A 524 56.07 -15.32 -20.30
N PRO A 525 55.79 -16.23 -19.35
CA PRO A 525 54.68 -16.08 -18.40
C PRO A 525 54.86 -14.83 -17.54
N VAL A 526 53.98 -13.85 -17.74
CA VAL A 526 53.86 -12.68 -16.87
C VAL A 526 53.34 -13.17 -15.52
N GLN A 527 54.08 -12.91 -14.45
CA GLN A 527 53.67 -13.25 -13.09
C GLN A 527 52.26 -12.68 -12.82
N PRO A 528 51.33 -13.45 -12.23
CA PRO A 528 49.98 -12.96 -11.98
C PRO A 528 50.06 -11.75 -11.03
N VAL A 529 49.58 -10.59 -11.50
CA VAL A 529 49.45 -9.38 -10.70
C VAL A 529 48.58 -9.72 -9.49
N LYS A 530 49.19 -9.89 -8.31
CA LYS A 530 48.47 -10.05 -7.04
C LYS A 530 47.73 -8.74 -6.76
N ARG A 531 46.42 -8.75 -6.95
CA ARG A 531 45.54 -7.61 -6.65
C ARG A 531 45.05 -7.73 -5.22
N GLU A 532 45.04 -6.61 -4.50
CA GLU A 532 44.56 -6.57 -3.12
C GLU A 532 43.03 -6.73 -3.06
N LEU A 533 42.52 -7.19 -1.92
CA LEU A 533 41.09 -7.35 -1.68
C LEU A 533 40.41 -5.99 -1.51
N LEU A 534 39.11 -5.92 -1.83
CA LEU A 534 38.35 -4.67 -1.75
C LEU A 534 38.26 -4.20 -0.28
N ARG A 535 38.79 -3.02 0.01
CA ARG A 535 38.70 -2.36 1.33
C ARG A 535 37.64 -1.27 1.33
N HIS A 536 37.11 -0.97 2.52
CA HIS A 536 36.25 0.19 2.73
C HIS A 536 37.04 1.49 2.51
N ARG A 537 36.39 2.56 2.07
CA ARG A 537 37.05 3.87 1.88
C ARG A 537 37.21 4.57 3.23
N ASP A 538 38.39 5.10 3.49
CA ASP A 538 38.68 5.80 4.75
C ASP A 538 38.39 7.32 4.68
N TYR A 539 37.92 7.83 3.54
CA TYR A 539 37.57 9.24 3.33
C TYR A 539 36.12 9.41 2.87
N LYS A 540 35.52 10.54 3.25
CA LYS A 540 34.17 10.92 2.86
C LYS A 540 34.19 11.57 1.48
N VAL A 541 33.29 11.14 0.59
CA VAL A 541 33.16 11.72 -0.76
C VAL A 541 32.21 12.91 -0.69
N ASP A 542 32.74 14.13 -0.84
CA ASP A 542 31.95 15.36 -0.82
C ASP A 542 31.27 15.61 -2.16
N LEU A 543 30.00 15.20 -2.26
CA LEU A 543 29.19 15.35 -3.47
C LEU A 543 28.43 16.68 -3.51
N GLU A 544 28.24 17.34 -2.37
CA GLU A 544 27.36 18.52 -2.23
C GLU A 544 28.00 19.82 -2.70
N SER A 545 29.33 19.94 -2.64
CA SER A 545 30.06 21.17 -2.92
C SER A 545 29.97 21.64 -4.39
N LYS A 546 29.55 20.76 -5.30
CA LYS A 546 29.41 21.04 -6.75
C LYS A 546 27.96 21.06 -7.24
N LEU A 547 26.98 20.78 -6.37
CA LEU A 547 25.56 20.83 -6.76
C LEU A 547 25.08 22.28 -6.87
N GLY A 548 24.43 22.62 -7.99
CA GLY A 548 23.82 23.94 -8.21
C GLY A 548 24.76 25.07 -8.66
N LYS A 549 26.03 24.78 -8.94
CA LYS A 549 26.99 25.79 -9.47
C LYS A 549 26.95 25.82 -11.01
N THR A 550 26.73 27.00 -11.59
CA THR A 550 26.82 27.24 -13.03
C THR A 550 28.22 27.74 -13.41
N ILE A 551 28.92 27.02 -14.28
CA ILE A 551 30.25 27.39 -14.77
C ILE A 551 30.17 27.59 -16.29
N VAL A 552 30.74 28.70 -16.78
CA VAL A 552 30.82 29.00 -18.22
C VAL A 552 31.98 28.22 -18.81
N ILE A 553 31.69 27.27 -19.71
CA ILE A 553 32.69 26.42 -20.36
C ILE A 553 33.06 27.03 -21.72
N THR A 554 34.35 27.28 -21.97
CA THR A 554 34.87 27.69 -23.29
C THR A 554 35.45 26.48 -24.01
N LYS A 555 35.66 26.55 -25.35
CA LYS A 555 36.19 25.43 -26.15
C LYS A 555 37.63 25.02 -25.78
N THR A 556 38.33 25.82 -24.97
CA THR A 556 39.73 25.60 -24.55
C THR A 556 39.87 25.13 -23.09
N THR A 557 38.76 24.90 -22.37
CA THR A 557 38.81 24.48 -20.96
C THR A 557 39.26 23.01 -20.82
N PRO A 558 40.24 22.69 -19.95
CA PRO A 558 40.69 21.31 -19.71
C PRO A 558 39.58 20.43 -19.12
N GLN A 559 39.61 19.12 -19.42
CA GLN A 559 38.56 18.17 -19.01
C GLN A 559 38.32 18.09 -17.50
N SER A 560 39.33 18.41 -16.68
CA SER A 560 39.23 18.48 -15.21
C SER A 560 38.34 19.62 -14.70
N GLU A 561 38.17 20.68 -15.49
CA GLU A 561 37.40 21.90 -15.16
C GLU A 561 36.05 21.97 -15.87
N MET A 562 35.72 20.96 -16.68
CA MET A 562 34.41 20.85 -17.31
C MET A 562 33.32 20.55 -16.28
N GLY A 563 32.11 21.07 -16.52
CA GLY A 563 30.97 20.88 -15.63
C GLY A 563 30.64 19.40 -15.39
N GLY A 564 30.81 18.95 -14.14
CA GLY A 564 30.59 17.58 -13.71
C GLY A 564 31.59 17.12 -12.64
N TYR A 565 31.58 15.83 -12.34
CA TYR A 565 32.56 15.16 -11.49
C TYR A 565 33.60 14.47 -12.38
N TYR A 566 34.86 14.89 -12.25
CA TYR A 566 35.99 14.30 -12.97
C TYR A 566 36.66 13.20 -12.14
N CYS A 567 37.00 12.09 -12.78
CA CYS A 567 37.72 10.98 -12.17
C CYS A 567 39.15 10.89 -12.70
N ASN A 568 40.15 11.15 -11.84
CA ASN A 568 41.58 11.11 -12.20
C ASN A 568 42.10 9.70 -12.55
N VAL A 569 41.40 8.65 -12.13
CA VAL A 569 41.84 7.25 -12.33
C VAL A 569 41.38 6.68 -13.68
N CYS A 570 40.34 7.26 -14.25
CA CYS A 570 39.70 6.78 -15.48
C CYS A 570 39.64 7.84 -16.58
N ASP A 571 40.16 9.04 -16.34
CA ASP A 571 40.14 10.19 -17.25
C ASP A 571 38.79 10.42 -17.91
N CYS A 572 37.73 10.47 -17.10
CA CYS A 572 36.37 10.72 -17.58
C CYS A 572 35.60 11.73 -16.72
N VAL A 573 34.75 12.51 -17.38
CA VAL A 573 33.84 13.47 -16.75
C VAL A 573 32.44 12.89 -16.71
N VAL A 574 31.84 12.79 -15.52
CA VAL A 574 30.48 12.30 -15.30
C VAL A 574 29.60 13.45 -14.80
N LYS A 575 28.45 13.65 -15.45
CA LYS A 575 27.58 14.83 -15.19
C LYS A 575 26.71 14.69 -13.94
N ASP A 576 26.36 13.46 -13.55
CA ASP A 576 25.47 13.19 -12.43
C ASP A 576 26.21 12.56 -11.23
N SER A 577 25.80 12.91 -10.01
CA SER A 577 26.40 12.37 -8.78
C SER A 577 26.19 10.87 -8.61
N ILE A 578 25.03 10.34 -9.01
CA ILE A 578 24.70 8.91 -8.95
C ILE A 578 25.58 8.12 -9.93
N ASN A 579 25.65 8.58 -11.18
CA ASN A 579 26.49 7.96 -12.21
C ASN A 579 27.98 8.03 -11.85
N PHE A 580 28.41 9.08 -11.14
CA PHE A 580 29.78 9.19 -10.65
C PHE A 580 30.08 8.18 -9.52
N LEU A 581 29.14 7.98 -8.60
CA LEU A 581 29.27 6.93 -7.58
C LEU A 581 29.33 5.53 -8.19
N ASP A 582 28.47 5.24 -9.17
CA ASP A 582 28.48 3.97 -9.89
C ASP A 582 29.77 3.77 -10.71
N HIS A 583 30.32 4.85 -11.27
CA HIS A 583 31.62 4.81 -11.95
C HIS A 583 32.76 4.42 -11.01
N ILE A 584 32.86 5.05 -9.83
CA ILE A 584 33.92 4.76 -8.84
C ILE A 584 33.75 3.35 -8.25
N ASN A 585 32.50 2.88 -8.11
CA ASN A 585 32.20 1.50 -7.68
C ASN A 585 32.31 0.48 -8.82
N GLY A 586 32.58 0.92 -10.05
CA GLY A 586 32.63 0.08 -11.24
C GLY A 586 33.88 -0.80 -11.33
N LYS A 587 33.71 -1.98 -11.94
CA LYS A 587 34.79 -2.96 -12.16
C LYS A 587 36.01 -2.41 -12.90
N LYS A 588 35.85 -1.37 -13.72
CA LYS A 588 36.96 -0.78 -14.50
C LYS A 588 37.80 0.14 -13.62
N HIS A 589 37.15 1.00 -12.84
CA HIS A 589 37.80 1.90 -11.88
C HIS A 589 38.56 1.13 -10.79
N GLN A 590 37.92 0.12 -10.19
CA GLN A 590 38.55 -0.71 -9.15
C GLN A 590 39.75 -1.52 -9.68
N ARG A 591 39.70 -1.95 -10.95
CA ARG A 591 40.85 -2.61 -11.60
C ARG A 591 42.02 -1.66 -11.82
N ASN A 592 41.76 -0.41 -12.20
CA ASN A 592 42.80 0.60 -12.35
C ASN A 592 43.43 1.00 -11.00
N LEU A 593 42.68 0.89 -9.90
CA LEU A 593 43.18 1.04 -8.53
C LEU A 593 43.94 -0.18 -7.98
N GLY A 594 44.09 -1.26 -8.78
CA GLY A 594 44.78 -2.47 -8.35
C GLY A 594 43.98 -3.37 -7.39
N MET A 595 42.69 -3.09 -7.19
CA MET A 595 41.81 -3.86 -6.30
C MET A 595 41.05 -4.97 -7.04
N SER A 596 40.79 -6.07 -6.34
CA SER A 596 39.90 -7.15 -6.80
C SER A 596 38.46 -6.94 -6.30
N MET A 597 37.46 -7.46 -7.01
CA MET A 597 36.05 -7.42 -6.58
C MET A 597 35.73 -8.42 -5.44
N ARG A 598 36.72 -9.15 -4.92
CA ARG A 598 36.51 -10.08 -3.81
C ARG A 598 36.66 -9.33 -2.49
N VAL A 599 35.62 -9.41 -1.67
CA VAL A 599 35.57 -8.86 -0.32
C VAL A 599 36.26 -9.83 0.63
N GLU A 600 37.06 -9.32 1.55
CA GLU A 600 37.69 -10.12 2.61
C GLU A 600 36.62 -10.69 3.56
N ARG A 601 36.62 -12.01 3.78
CA ARG A 601 35.73 -12.64 4.74
C ARG A 601 36.21 -12.29 6.15
N SER A 602 35.34 -11.68 6.96
CA SER A 602 35.66 -11.35 8.35
C SER A 602 35.93 -12.61 9.17
N THR A 603 37.04 -12.62 9.92
CA THR A 603 37.39 -13.72 10.83
C THR A 603 36.55 -13.67 12.12
N LEU A 604 36.44 -14.82 12.82
CA LEU A 604 35.69 -14.92 14.08
C LEU A 604 36.14 -13.90 15.14
N ASP A 605 37.44 -13.59 15.20
CA ASP A 605 37.98 -12.62 16.14
C ASP A 605 37.63 -11.16 15.79
N GLN A 606 37.53 -10.84 14.50
CA GLN A 606 37.05 -9.52 14.05
C GLN A 606 35.57 -9.33 14.38
N VAL A 607 34.78 -10.41 14.32
CA VAL A 607 33.36 -10.39 14.68
C VAL A 607 33.19 -10.22 16.20
N LYS A 608 33.98 -10.93 17.02
CA LYS A 608 33.97 -10.75 18.49
C LYS A 608 34.31 -9.31 18.91
N LYS A 609 35.35 -8.70 18.32
CA LYS A 609 35.70 -7.30 18.59
C LYS A 609 34.59 -6.31 18.19
N ARG A 610 33.85 -6.59 17.11
CA ARG A 610 32.69 -5.75 16.72
C ARG A 610 31.55 -5.86 17.72
N PHE A 611 31.29 -7.05 18.26
CA PHE A 611 30.29 -7.24 19.31
C PHE A 611 30.66 -6.48 20.59
N GLU A 612 31.92 -6.49 21.00
CA GLU A 612 32.40 -5.72 22.16
C GLU A 612 32.25 -4.21 21.97
N VAL A 613 32.59 -3.68 20.79
CA VAL A 613 32.44 -2.24 20.48
C VAL A 613 30.96 -1.83 20.45
N ASN A 614 30.09 -2.66 19.89
CA ASN A 614 28.65 -2.38 19.88
C ASN A 614 28.03 -2.47 21.28
N LYS A 615 28.50 -3.41 22.12
CA LYS A 615 28.08 -3.49 23.52
C LYS A 615 28.46 -2.23 24.29
N LYS A 616 29.70 -1.73 24.12
CA LYS A 616 30.13 -0.46 24.72
C LYS A 616 29.32 0.75 24.23
N LYS A 617 29.00 0.82 22.94
CA LYS A 617 28.13 1.89 22.39
C LYS A 617 26.70 1.83 22.92
N MET A 618 26.19 0.63 23.20
CA MET A 618 24.88 0.46 23.84
C MET A 618 24.91 0.89 25.29
N GLU A 619 25.96 0.54 26.03
CA GLU A 619 26.16 1.00 27.42
C GLU A 619 26.34 2.52 27.50
N GLU A 620 27.05 3.16 26.55
CA GLU A 620 27.15 4.61 26.43
C GLU A 620 25.81 5.27 26.13
N LYS A 621 25.04 4.72 25.16
CA LYS A 621 23.68 5.21 24.89
C LYS A 621 22.72 5.02 26.07
N GLN A 622 22.92 3.98 26.88
CA GLN A 622 22.09 3.73 28.05
C GLN A 622 22.36 4.76 29.15
N LYS A 623 23.61 5.25 29.27
CA LYS A 623 23.98 6.38 30.15
C LYS A 623 23.46 7.73 29.65
N ASP A 624 23.38 7.93 28.33
CA ASP A 624 22.75 9.14 27.75
C ASP A 624 21.20 9.14 27.90
N TYR A 625 20.61 8.08 28.45
CA TYR A 625 19.17 7.87 28.62
C TYR A 625 18.72 7.83 30.10
N ASP A 626 19.44 8.46 31.03
CA ASP A 626 18.88 8.74 32.37
C ASP A 626 17.76 9.81 32.27
N PHE A 627 16.56 9.32 31.94
CA PHE A 627 15.33 10.07 31.74
C PHE A 627 14.90 10.87 32.99
N GLU A 628 15.34 10.44 34.18
CA GLU A 628 15.05 11.09 35.46
C GLU A 628 15.74 12.44 35.60
N GLU A 629 17.00 12.57 35.16
CA GLU A 629 17.76 13.81 35.27
C GLU A 629 17.22 14.87 34.30
N ARG A 630 16.87 14.45 33.08
CA ARG A 630 16.26 15.31 32.06
C ARG A 630 14.82 15.74 32.40
N MET A 631 14.04 14.88 33.06
CA MET A 631 12.70 15.23 33.56
C MET A 631 12.76 16.22 34.73
N LYS A 632 13.84 16.17 35.53
CA LYS A 632 14.09 17.11 36.62
C LYS A 632 14.49 18.49 36.10
N GLU A 633 15.39 18.56 35.12
CA GLU A 633 15.77 19.82 34.47
C GLU A 633 14.57 20.51 33.79
N LEU A 634 13.73 19.76 33.08
CA LEU A 634 12.52 20.31 32.44
C LEU A 634 11.50 20.86 33.45
N ARG A 635 11.33 20.21 34.61
CA ARG A 635 10.47 20.74 35.69
C ARG A 635 11.03 22.01 36.30
N GLU A 636 12.35 22.07 36.54
CA GLU A 636 13.02 23.27 37.07
C GLU A 636 12.96 24.45 36.07
N GLU A 637 13.11 24.20 34.77
CA GLU A 637 12.92 25.22 33.74
C GLU A 637 11.46 25.71 33.66
N GLU A 638 10.48 24.80 33.78
CA GLU A 638 9.06 25.16 33.75
C GLU A 638 8.66 25.99 34.99
N GLU A 639 9.21 25.66 36.17
CA GLU A 639 9.02 26.45 37.39
C GLU A 639 9.67 27.84 37.28
N LYS A 640 10.89 27.93 36.76
CA LYS A 640 11.57 29.22 36.49
C LYS A 640 10.78 30.07 35.49
N ALA A 641 10.24 29.46 34.43
CA ALA A 641 9.40 30.14 33.45
C ALA A 641 8.06 30.62 34.05
N LYS A 642 7.43 29.83 34.94
CA LYS A 642 6.23 30.23 35.68
C LYS A 642 6.51 31.37 36.67
N ALA A 643 7.64 31.34 37.37
CA ALA A 643 8.08 32.42 38.25
C ALA A 643 8.33 33.71 37.47
N TYR A 644 9.07 33.64 36.36
CA TYR A 644 9.33 34.78 35.48
C TYR A 644 8.04 35.39 34.89
N LYS A 645 7.08 34.56 34.48
CA LYS A 645 5.76 35.05 34.01
C LYS A 645 4.97 35.76 35.12
N LYS A 646 4.99 35.24 36.35
CA LYS A 646 4.34 35.88 37.51
C LYS A 646 5.01 37.21 37.86
N GLU A 647 6.32 37.28 37.81
CA GLU A 647 7.08 38.51 38.09
C GLU A 647 6.81 39.58 37.04
N LYS A 648 6.79 39.20 35.75
CA LYS A 648 6.44 40.10 34.65
C LYS A 648 4.99 40.59 34.70
N GLN A 649 4.06 39.76 35.21
CA GLN A 649 2.68 40.20 35.49
C GLN A 649 2.61 41.19 36.65
N LYS A 650 3.38 40.97 37.72
CA LYS A 650 3.48 41.92 38.85
C LYS A 650 4.08 43.25 38.41
N GLU A 651 5.12 43.22 37.57
CA GLU A 651 5.75 44.43 37.02
C GLU A 651 4.79 45.19 36.10
N LYS A 652 4.03 44.49 35.25
CA LYS A 652 2.96 45.11 34.46
C LYS A 652 1.86 45.71 35.31
N LYS A 653 1.49 45.06 36.42
CA LYS A 653 0.48 45.58 37.35
C LYS A 653 0.99 46.80 38.11
N ARG A 654 2.27 46.81 38.52
CA ARG A 654 2.94 47.98 39.09
C ARG A 654 3.03 49.15 38.10
N LYS A 655 3.36 48.88 36.83
CA LYS A 655 3.36 49.89 35.78
C LYS A 655 1.96 50.43 35.49
N ALA A 656 0.94 49.58 35.51
CA ALA A 656 -0.45 50.02 35.37
C ALA A 656 -0.94 50.85 36.57
N GLU A 657 -0.49 50.52 37.79
CA GLU A 657 -0.77 51.33 39.00
C GLU A 657 0.02 52.65 38.98
N GLU A 658 1.27 52.66 38.51
CA GLU A 658 2.08 53.88 38.30
C GLU A 658 1.49 54.78 37.19
N ASP A 659 1.00 54.20 36.08
CA ASP A 659 0.33 54.93 35.00
C ASP A 659 -1.03 55.50 35.45
N LEU A 660 -1.79 54.76 36.28
CA LEU A 660 -3.05 55.26 36.87
C LEU A 660 -2.83 56.40 37.87
N THR A 661 -1.66 56.48 38.51
CA THR A 661 -1.30 57.63 39.37
C THR A 661 -0.76 58.84 38.60
N PHE A 662 -0.54 58.74 37.29
CA PHE A 662 -0.03 59.84 36.46
C PHE A 662 -1.10 60.47 35.54
N GLU A 663 -2.28 59.86 35.41
CA GLU A 663 -3.39 60.37 34.56
C GLU A 663 -4.60 60.93 35.35
N GLU A 664 -4.54 60.98 36.69
CA GLU A 664 -5.62 61.56 37.53
C GLU A 664 -5.28 62.91 38.19
N ASP A 665 -4.22 63.60 37.77
CA ASP A 665 -3.95 65.00 38.16
C ASP A 665 -3.39 65.79 36.95
N ASP A 666 -4.26 66.30 36.07
CA ASP A 666 -4.10 67.70 35.56
C ASP A 666 -5.24 68.28 34.69
N GLU A 667 -6.34 67.59 34.34
CA GLU A 667 -7.38 68.21 33.48
C GLU A 667 -8.85 68.09 33.92
N MET A 668 -9.16 67.39 35.03
CA MET A 668 -10.55 67.26 35.51
C MET A 668 -10.85 67.99 36.83
N ALA A 669 -9.93 68.84 37.32
CA ALA A 669 -10.12 69.67 38.53
C ALA A 669 -10.34 71.17 38.24
N ALA A 670 -10.19 71.61 36.98
CA ALA A 670 -10.36 73.03 36.59
C ALA A 670 -11.80 73.41 36.16
N VAL A 671 -12.72 72.43 36.04
CA VAL A 671 -14.08 72.64 35.48
C VAL A 671 -15.19 72.65 36.54
N MET A 672 -14.95 72.13 37.75
CA MET A 672 -16.01 72.01 38.77
C MET A 672 -15.65 72.86 39.99
N GLY A 673 -15.96 74.16 39.89
CA GLY A 673 -15.80 75.12 40.97
C GLY A 673 -16.50 74.67 42.25
N PHE A 674 -15.70 74.36 43.28
CA PHE A 674 -16.16 74.28 44.66
C PHE A 674 -15.21 75.05 45.57
N SER A 675 -15.71 76.21 45.97
CA SER A 675 -15.17 77.09 46.98
C SER A 675 -15.30 76.49 48.38
N GLY A 676 -14.25 76.60 49.19
CA GLY A 676 -14.38 76.96 50.60
C GLY A 676 -14.06 75.89 51.65
N PHE A 677 -13.35 76.38 52.68
CA PHE A 677 -13.08 75.76 54.00
C PHE A 677 -12.11 74.57 54.01
N GLY A 678 -11.01 74.54 54.76
CA GLY A 678 -10.63 75.30 55.94
C GLY A 678 -10.11 74.34 57.02
N SER A 679 -8.84 74.51 57.38
CA SER A 679 -8.25 74.19 58.71
C SER A 679 -7.62 72.80 58.98
N THR A 680 -6.29 72.88 59.19
CA THR A 680 -5.50 72.37 60.35
C THR A 680 -5.31 70.88 60.66
N LYS A 681 -4.05 70.46 60.44
CA LYS A 681 -3.03 70.01 61.43
C LYS A 681 -3.18 68.70 62.24
N LYS A 682 -2.01 68.05 62.32
CA LYS A 682 -1.45 67.03 63.25
C LYS A 682 -1.70 65.58 62.84
N SER A 683 -0.71 64.82 62.39
CA SER A 683 0.53 64.38 63.08
C SER A 683 0.24 63.72 64.42
N TYR A 684 0.07 62.40 64.42
CA TYR A 684 1.00 61.44 65.00
C TYR A 684 0.92 60.11 64.25
#